data_AF-Q54MR7-F1
#
_entry.id   AF-Q54MR7-F1
#
_cell.length_a   1.000
_cell.length_b   1.000
_cell.length_c   1.000
_cell.angle_alpha   90.00
_cell.angle_beta   90.00
_cell.angle_gamma   90.00
#
_symmetry.space_group_name_H-M   'P 1'
#
loop_
_entity.id
_entity.type
_entity.pdbx_description
1 polymer ?
#
loop_
_entity_poly.entity_id
_entity_poly.type
_entity_poly.pdbx_seq_one_letter_code
_entity_poly.pdbx_strand_id
1 'polypeptide(L)'
;MENNNYKLYKSVFGNKYLSNVIFKNVYKLNDQYYGQKESFTRCVNYEQASLEWILKNQKYELLYDKIKSNYKFSENDEGFSFVWIKKLVQLLTSETEKENNNFILLQKFYKNNLDTLKKVKLFHSSTNFICIGLLEFSIYTQSIDFLKLVYLDYQNDNKTKSTENDNIYKFLDLSLKFGNLDIIKFVHREMGIGLNDRIMALHFSMLSENRTAVVYYLLDEIKFKLPTEKKYQNEILFDKFFLNIMKLEFDLFKRLYELGSPLFFNKIYLKSLSCYFNNTFDIIEENKKTFIQFLNFFQNCIFLSAILSKSKSTIKRNSLLLKKIKHLINYNNNNNNNNENDNNNNNNNNNNENIIYNLEQDEYITIKENEDEKANEKEIEKKDLFKNGNWFSNFLKSKSKSTTTTTSTFGKSDKLMVNPSSNYDKFTEINYNNFNFEREIKRIYLFDYLKVENEIFMTKDSYMLMALEFKRKYQESEVFNDASFLNSTGFYESLFVVSVLYADYKLLEFDSFDILQRDSHLEKLKSSFNTFFYRKRRSDFQAFFLVSKDIEKQIEYIDFLCKLNICKIDSLSEFVREIILSKYFIIPQHADLLANLFKKYFFNSKKSNALVFVYNRELFKYFYKNYVGLFDWTSEIIANLFVKNDDIELIEFLHVNGISDLNLAIDFSQTLKMADFMIKLGYNFSKKSLETISNIDNSDETFSLFQLAFKSLQMTFSKENDYVDAEADADGEPVNSVQKTQNLIPIYLVSKNYRCLKFLEDKVLLGILHPSKVNILYSSPKKINVLTMEKLLPFFNQLYVINNVLDTFNYDIIDSFLNEYKSNDDNKNQSKYKLEIEKLTFVKIMKLHKSSKIRSLIEENINNNCLSVK
;
A
#
# COMPACT_ATOMS: atom_id res chain seq x y z
N MET A 1 25.95 -32.91 -25.46
CA MET A 1 25.16 -32.38 -26.60
C MET A 1 25.68 -31.04 -27.11
N GLU A 2 26.07 -30.10 -26.23
CA GLU A 2 26.54 -28.75 -26.65
C GLU A 2 27.71 -28.76 -27.65
N ASN A 3 28.68 -29.68 -27.50
CA ASN A 3 29.84 -29.73 -28.38
C ASN A 3 29.51 -30.19 -29.83
N ASN A 4 28.47 -31.04 -29.99
CA ASN A 4 27.97 -31.46 -31.31
C ASN A 4 27.15 -30.36 -31.96
N ASN A 5 26.33 -29.64 -31.18
CA ASN A 5 25.59 -28.48 -31.69
C ASN A 5 26.56 -27.38 -32.13
N TYR A 6 27.63 -27.09 -31.37
CA TYR A 6 28.61 -26.09 -31.75
C TYR A 6 29.38 -26.46 -33.02
N LYS A 7 29.81 -27.73 -33.18
CA LYS A 7 30.42 -28.21 -34.44
C LYS A 7 29.46 -28.09 -35.62
N LEU A 8 28.19 -28.48 -35.44
CA LEU A 8 27.15 -28.37 -36.46
C LEU A 8 26.91 -26.89 -36.84
N TYR A 9 26.80 -25.99 -35.86
CA TYR A 9 26.68 -24.56 -36.12
C TYR A 9 27.91 -24.04 -36.86
N LYS A 10 29.13 -24.39 -36.45
CA LYS A 10 30.35 -23.92 -37.11
C LYS A 10 30.47 -24.44 -38.55
N SER A 11 30.10 -25.69 -38.83
CA SER A 11 30.11 -26.25 -40.20
C SER A 11 29.00 -25.65 -41.08
N VAL A 12 27.83 -25.36 -40.50
CA VAL A 12 26.74 -24.66 -41.18
C VAL A 12 27.10 -23.19 -41.45
N PHE A 13 27.71 -22.48 -40.50
CA PHE A 13 28.10 -21.08 -40.63
C PHE A 13 29.40 -20.87 -41.42
N GLY A 14 30.26 -21.88 -41.51
CA GLY A 14 31.43 -21.87 -42.40
C GLY A 14 31.05 -22.04 -43.88
N ASN A 15 29.85 -22.55 -44.17
CA ASN A 15 29.34 -22.69 -45.53
C ASN A 15 28.42 -21.50 -45.87
N LYS A 16 28.99 -20.50 -46.56
CA LYS A 16 28.31 -19.25 -46.94
C LYS A 16 26.95 -19.49 -47.64
N TYR A 17 26.86 -20.53 -48.47
CA TYR A 17 25.61 -20.88 -49.16
C TYR A 17 24.54 -21.36 -48.18
N LEU A 18 24.88 -22.36 -47.34
CA LEU A 18 23.97 -22.90 -46.33
C LEU A 18 23.53 -21.84 -45.32
N SER A 19 24.45 -20.97 -44.87
CA SER A 19 24.11 -19.81 -44.04
C SER A 19 23.09 -18.89 -44.70
N ASN A 20 23.27 -18.56 -45.97
CA ASN A 20 22.33 -17.69 -46.69
C ASN A 20 20.95 -18.34 -46.83
N VAL A 21 20.90 -19.66 -47.11
CA VAL A 21 19.63 -20.40 -47.20
C VAL A 21 18.92 -20.43 -45.84
N ILE A 22 19.63 -20.74 -44.76
CA ILE A 22 19.06 -20.77 -43.40
C ILE A 22 18.59 -19.38 -43.00
N PHE A 23 19.41 -18.35 -43.20
CA PHE A 23 19.03 -16.98 -42.90
C PHE A 23 17.77 -16.57 -43.64
N LYS A 24 17.69 -16.87 -44.95
CA LYS A 24 16.50 -16.57 -45.76
C LYS A 24 15.25 -17.30 -45.26
N ASN A 25 15.39 -18.56 -44.82
CA ASN A 25 14.28 -19.35 -44.30
C ASN A 25 13.84 -18.89 -42.90
N VAL A 26 14.77 -18.58 -42.00
CA VAL A 26 14.46 -18.02 -40.67
C VAL A 26 13.82 -16.65 -40.81
N TYR A 27 14.30 -15.82 -41.73
CA TYR A 27 13.69 -14.53 -42.05
C TYR A 27 12.25 -14.71 -42.51
N LYS A 28 11.98 -15.61 -43.47
CA LYS A 28 10.62 -15.94 -43.93
C LYS A 28 9.73 -16.49 -42.83
N LEU A 29 10.22 -17.42 -42.02
CA LEU A 29 9.46 -17.99 -40.89
C LEU A 29 9.08 -16.90 -39.89
N ASN A 30 10.01 -16.03 -39.53
CA ASN A 30 9.72 -14.92 -38.62
C ASN A 30 8.74 -13.93 -39.24
N ASP A 31 8.85 -13.64 -40.52
CA ASP A 31 7.90 -12.79 -41.24
C ASP A 31 6.48 -13.41 -41.24
N GLN A 32 6.37 -14.74 -41.38
CA GLN A 32 5.10 -15.46 -41.28
C GLN A 32 4.50 -15.45 -39.87
N TYR A 33 5.31 -15.63 -38.82
CA TYR A 33 4.81 -15.66 -37.44
C TYR A 33 4.45 -14.26 -36.90
N TYR A 34 5.11 -13.21 -37.38
CA TYR A 34 5.01 -11.87 -36.80
C TYR A 34 4.50 -10.78 -37.77
N GLY A 35 4.26 -11.12 -39.04
CA GLY A 35 4.06 -10.22 -40.20
C GLY A 35 2.86 -9.28 -40.19
N GLN A 36 2.08 -9.18 -39.11
CA GLN A 36 1.11 -8.09 -38.91
C GLN A 36 0.98 -7.61 -37.46
N LYS A 37 1.76 -8.16 -36.52
CA LYS A 37 1.70 -7.78 -35.10
C LYS A 37 3.07 -7.30 -34.66
N GLU A 38 3.30 -5.98 -34.76
CA GLU A 38 4.22 -5.04 -34.05
C GLU A 38 5.48 -5.56 -33.29
N SER A 39 5.90 -6.80 -33.47
CA SER A 39 6.92 -7.47 -32.66
C SER A 39 8.22 -7.67 -33.45
N PHE A 40 8.19 -7.63 -34.78
CA PHE A 40 9.41 -7.68 -35.58
C PHE A 40 10.22 -6.37 -35.55
N THR A 41 9.60 -5.21 -35.26
CA THR A 41 10.35 -3.98 -34.92
C THR A 41 11.25 -4.15 -33.68
N ARG A 42 11.17 -5.29 -32.98
CA ARG A 42 12.12 -5.65 -31.93
C ARG A 42 13.36 -6.41 -32.42
N CYS A 43 13.44 -6.91 -33.66
CA CYS A 43 14.67 -7.54 -34.16
C CYS A 43 15.63 -6.47 -34.69
N VAL A 44 16.51 -6.00 -33.82
CA VAL A 44 17.54 -5.03 -34.16
C VAL A 44 18.75 -5.76 -34.73
N ASN A 45 19.32 -5.29 -35.85
CA ASN A 45 20.50 -5.92 -36.44
C ASN A 45 21.75 -5.73 -35.54
N TYR A 46 22.84 -6.45 -35.82
CA TYR A 46 24.05 -6.40 -34.97
C TYR A 46 24.54 -4.97 -34.74
N GLU A 47 24.61 -4.13 -35.76
CA GLU A 47 25.12 -2.75 -35.66
C GLU A 47 24.14 -1.83 -34.93
N GLN A 48 22.84 -1.98 -35.15
CA GLN A 48 21.79 -1.17 -34.54
C GLN A 48 21.52 -1.56 -33.08
N ALA A 49 21.95 -2.75 -32.64
CA ALA A 49 21.65 -3.26 -31.30
C ALA A 49 22.40 -2.45 -30.23
N SER A 50 21.78 -1.37 -29.77
CA SER A 50 22.32 -0.48 -28.76
C SER A 50 22.55 -1.21 -27.43
N LEU A 51 23.40 -0.63 -26.57
CA LEU A 51 23.65 -1.18 -25.24
C LEU A 51 22.35 -1.30 -24.42
N GLU A 52 21.47 -0.30 -24.49
CA GLU A 52 20.15 -0.36 -23.86
C GLU A 52 19.35 -1.53 -24.40
N TRP A 53 19.21 -1.63 -25.72
CA TRP A 53 18.37 -2.65 -26.32
C TRP A 53 18.83 -4.05 -25.90
N ILE A 54 20.15 -4.28 -25.89
CA ILE A 54 20.75 -5.55 -25.48
C ILE A 54 20.42 -5.86 -24.01
N LEU A 55 20.60 -4.92 -23.09
CA LEU A 55 20.37 -5.12 -21.65
C LEU A 55 18.89 -5.18 -21.25
N LYS A 56 18.03 -4.45 -21.97
CA LYS A 56 16.57 -4.44 -21.79
C LYS A 56 15.94 -5.75 -22.23
N ASN A 57 16.43 -6.32 -23.33
CA ASN A 57 15.97 -7.60 -23.87
C ASN A 57 16.80 -8.82 -23.40
N GLN A 58 17.68 -8.63 -22.41
CA GLN A 58 18.51 -9.66 -21.80
C GLN A 58 19.32 -10.49 -22.81
N LYS A 59 19.83 -9.85 -23.88
CA LYS A 59 20.60 -10.52 -24.95
C LYS A 59 22.10 -10.57 -24.62
N TYR A 60 22.46 -11.15 -23.47
CA TYR A 60 23.83 -11.09 -22.94
C TYR A 60 24.89 -11.76 -23.82
N GLU A 61 24.55 -12.82 -24.56
CA GLU A 61 25.49 -13.42 -25.51
C GLU A 61 25.90 -12.46 -26.63
N LEU A 62 24.96 -11.64 -27.12
CA LEU A 62 25.24 -10.58 -28.09
C LEU A 62 26.11 -9.47 -27.47
N LEU A 63 25.89 -9.14 -26.19
CA LEU A 63 26.74 -8.20 -25.46
C LEU A 63 28.19 -8.72 -25.40
N TYR A 64 28.36 -9.98 -24.98
CA TYR A 64 29.67 -10.60 -24.86
C TYR A 64 30.39 -10.68 -26.19
N ASP A 65 29.67 -11.03 -27.27
CA ASP A 65 30.23 -11.06 -28.61
C ASP A 65 30.70 -9.66 -29.07
N LYS A 66 29.87 -8.62 -28.90
CA LYS A 66 30.26 -7.23 -29.18
C LYS A 66 31.50 -6.79 -28.41
N ILE A 67 31.58 -7.12 -27.12
CA ILE A 67 32.75 -6.77 -26.31
C ILE A 67 33.99 -7.54 -26.80
N LYS A 68 33.86 -8.83 -27.16
CA LYS A 68 34.95 -9.65 -27.69
C LYS A 68 35.47 -9.14 -29.04
N SER A 69 34.58 -8.65 -29.90
CA SER A 69 34.90 -8.08 -31.21
C SER A 69 35.44 -6.64 -31.15
N ASN A 70 35.65 -6.10 -29.95
CA ASN A 70 36.08 -4.73 -29.68
C ASN A 70 35.10 -3.65 -30.20
N TYR A 71 33.81 -3.96 -30.19
CA TYR A 71 32.76 -3.01 -30.57
C TYR A 71 32.77 -1.76 -29.69
N LYS A 72 32.73 -0.58 -30.31
CA LYS A 72 32.55 0.71 -29.63
C LYS A 72 31.08 1.10 -29.70
N PHE A 73 30.44 1.20 -28.54
CA PHE A 73 29.06 1.68 -28.46
C PHE A 73 29.06 3.21 -28.65
N SER A 74 28.03 3.74 -29.28
CA SER A 74 27.98 5.16 -29.64
C SER A 74 27.63 6.02 -28.43
N GLU A 75 28.17 7.24 -28.35
CA GLU A 75 27.82 8.19 -27.27
C GLU A 75 26.34 8.58 -27.29
N ASN A 76 25.72 8.54 -28.46
CA ASN A 76 24.30 8.82 -28.66
C ASN A 76 23.40 7.63 -28.33
N ASP A 77 23.95 6.46 -27.98
CA ASP A 77 23.14 5.36 -27.48
C ASP A 77 22.58 5.76 -26.11
N GLU A 78 21.26 5.84 -25.99
CA GLU A 78 20.55 5.99 -24.69
C GLU A 78 21.00 4.92 -23.65
N GLY A 79 21.62 3.83 -24.15
CA GLY A 79 22.35 2.82 -23.39
C GLY A 79 23.54 3.30 -22.56
N PHE A 80 24.15 4.46 -22.84
CA PHE A 80 25.14 5.07 -21.96
C PHE A 80 24.48 5.90 -20.86
N SER A 81 23.47 5.35 -20.20
CA SER A 81 22.91 5.92 -18.98
C SER A 81 23.52 5.26 -17.74
N PHE A 82 23.42 5.94 -16.60
CA PHE A 82 23.86 5.41 -15.31
C PHE A 82 23.32 3.99 -15.04
N VAL A 83 22.03 3.76 -15.34
CA VAL A 83 21.34 2.49 -15.06
C VAL A 83 21.92 1.35 -15.90
N TRP A 84 22.12 1.59 -17.19
CA TRP A 84 22.57 0.57 -18.12
C TRP A 84 24.04 0.21 -17.96
N ILE A 85 24.91 1.21 -17.77
CA ILE A 85 26.34 0.94 -17.53
C ILE A 85 26.52 0.23 -16.19
N LYS A 86 25.78 0.64 -15.14
CA LYS A 86 25.82 -0.05 -13.84
C LYS A 86 25.39 -1.52 -13.98
N LYS A 87 24.29 -1.77 -14.70
CA LYS A 87 23.81 -3.13 -14.97
C LYS A 87 24.83 -3.96 -15.76
N LEU A 88 25.50 -3.37 -16.75
CA LEU A 88 26.57 -4.04 -17.49
C LEU A 88 27.75 -4.40 -16.59
N VAL A 89 28.22 -3.46 -15.76
CA VAL A 89 29.34 -3.72 -14.85
C VAL A 89 28.97 -4.84 -13.88
N GLN A 90 27.79 -4.78 -13.27
CA GLN A 90 27.29 -5.83 -12.38
C GLN A 90 27.15 -7.19 -13.06
N LEU A 91 26.69 -7.23 -14.31
CA LEU A 91 26.63 -8.47 -15.11
C LEU A 91 28.03 -9.06 -15.35
N LEU A 92 29.00 -8.21 -15.68
CA LEU A 92 30.38 -8.63 -15.95
C LEU A 92 31.19 -8.92 -14.66
N THR A 93 30.66 -8.57 -13.48
CA THR A 93 31.34 -8.82 -12.20
C THR A 93 30.59 -9.77 -11.28
N SER A 94 29.38 -10.21 -11.65
CA SER A 94 28.65 -11.20 -10.86
C SER A 94 29.38 -12.56 -10.86
N GLU A 95 29.45 -13.19 -9.68
CA GLU A 95 30.15 -14.45 -9.33
C GLU A 95 29.62 -15.71 -10.04
N THR A 96 29.29 -15.63 -11.32
CA THR A 96 29.06 -16.83 -12.12
C THR A 96 30.41 -17.52 -12.38
N GLU A 97 30.44 -18.86 -12.40
CA GLU A 97 31.61 -19.79 -12.53
C GLU A 97 32.64 -19.47 -13.65
N LYS A 98 32.45 -18.39 -14.42
CA LYS A 98 33.29 -17.92 -15.52
C LYS A 98 34.12 -16.67 -15.15
N GLU A 99 34.49 -16.49 -13.88
CA GLU A 99 35.14 -15.27 -13.33
C GLU A 99 36.25 -14.69 -14.24
N ASN A 100 37.22 -15.52 -14.64
CA ASN A 100 38.36 -15.05 -15.44
C ASN A 100 37.95 -14.46 -16.80
N ASN A 101 36.92 -15.00 -17.46
CA ASN A 101 36.51 -14.50 -18.76
C ASN A 101 35.74 -13.19 -18.64
N ASN A 102 34.92 -13.03 -17.60
CA ASN A 102 34.08 -11.84 -17.45
C ASN A 102 34.89 -10.60 -17.07
N PHE A 103 35.92 -10.73 -16.22
CA PHE A 103 36.82 -9.62 -15.93
C PHE A 103 37.60 -9.15 -17.18
N ILE A 104 38.06 -10.08 -18.02
CA ILE A 104 38.70 -9.74 -19.32
C ILE A 104 37.71 -9.00 -20.22
N LEU A 105 36.44 -9.41 -20.24
CA LEU A 105 35.40 -8.69 -20.98
C LEU A 105 35.17 -7.28 -20.42
N LEU A 106 35.14 -7.12 -19.11
CA LEU A 106 35.04 -5.80 -18.48
C LEU A 106 36.21 -4.90 -18.87
N GLN A 107 37.44 -5.41 -18.81
CA GLN A 107 38.65 -4.69 -19.26
C GLN A 107 38.55 -4.28 -20.73
N LYS A 108 38.12 -5.18 -21.61
CA LYS A 108 37.92 -4.89 -23.04
C LYS A 108 36.84 -3.84 -23.26
N PHE A 109 35.68 -3.98 -22.61
CA PHE A 109 34.60 -3.01 -22.70
C PHE A 109 35.07 -1.63 -22.26
N TYR A 110 35.70 -1.55 -21.08
CA TYR A 110 36.22 -0.31 -20.51
C TYR A 110 37.24 0.34 -21.45
N LYS A 111 38.26 -0.40 -21.89
CA LYS A 111 39.30 0.11 -22.80
C LYS A 111 38.72 0.62 -24.12
N ASN A 112 37.78 -0.11 -24.71
CA ASN A 112 37.23 0.24 -26.02
C ASN A 112 36.26 1.44 -25.96
N ASN A 113 35.63 1.67 -24.81
CA ASN A 113 34.60 2.70 -24.62
C ASN A 113 35.05 3.82 -23.66
N LEU A 114 36.35 3.90 -23.32
CA LEU A 114 36.87 4.85 -22.32
C LEU A 114 36.54 6.31 -22.66
N ASP A 115 36.77 6.72 -23.91
CA ASP A 115 36.48 8.10 -24.35
C ASP A 115 35.00 8.44 -24.21
N THR A 116 34.13 7.49 -24.55
CA THR A 116 32.67 7.63 -24.38
C THR A 116 32.32 7.73 -22.90
N LEU A 117 32.85 6.84 -22.05
CA LEU A 117 32.63 6.84 -20.60
C LEU A 117 33.10 8.15 -19.92
N LYS A 118 34.16 8.80 -20.43
CA LYS A 118 34.64 10.09 -19.91
C LYS A 118 33.75 11.28 -20.33
N LYS A 119 33.06 11.20 -21.48
CA LYS A 119 32.21 12.29 -22.00
C LYS A 119 30.76 12.22 -21.52
N VAL A 120 30.27 10.99 -21.34
CA VAL A 120 28.89 10.74 -20.93
C VAL A 120 28.62 11.36 -19.56
N LYS A 121 27.63 12.24 -19.50
CA LYS A 121 27.12 12.78 -18.25
C LYS A 121 26.23 11.73 -17.58
N LEU A 122 26.75 11.08 -16.54
CA LEU A 122 26.03 10.03 -15.81
C LEU A 122 25.05 10.67 -14.82
N PHE A 123 23.82 10.93 -15.30
CA PHE A 123 22.71 11.41 -14.48
C PHE A 123 22.03 10.26 -13.74
N HIS A 124 21.71 10.44 -12.46
CA HIS A 124 20.90 9.47 -11.72
C HIS A 124 19.93 10.17 -10.77
N SER A 125 18.64 10.09 -11.09
CA SER A 125 17.56 10.82 -10.42
C SER A 125 17.49 10.61 -8.91
N SER A 126 17.89 9.44 -8.40
CA SER A 126 17.82 9.16 -6.96
C SER A 126 19.07 9.56 -6.17
N THR A 127 20.14 10.03 -6.83
CA THR A 127 21.37 10.45 -6.13
C THR A 127 21.47 11.94 -5.88
N ASN A 128 20.50 12.73 -6.34
CA ASN A 128 20.51 14.21 -6.33
C ASN A 128 21.70 14.86 -7.07
N PHE A 129 22.61 14.09 -7.66
CA PHE A 129 23.72 14.61 -8.45
C PHE A 129 23.27 14.87 -9.88
N ILE A 130 23.53 16.10 -10.35
CA ILE A 130 23.31 16.49 -11.74
C ILE A 130 24.34 15.80 -12.64
N CYS A 131 25.57 15.52 -12.19
CA CYS A 131 26.53 14.77 -12.99
C CYS A 131 27.48 14.04 -12.05
N ILE A 132 27.68 12.75 -12.27
CA ILE A 132 28.58 11.90 -11.47
C ILE A 132 29.83 11.63 -12.30
N GLY A 133 31.02 11.87 -11.74
CA GLY A 133 32.28 11.57 -12.41
C GLY A 133 32.51 10.06 -12.55
N LEU A 134 33.34 9.62 -13.51
CA LEU A 134 33.57 8.19 -13.76
C LEU A 134 34.12 7.43 -12.53
N LEU A 135 34.98 8.08 -11.74
CA LEU A 135 35.52 7.51 -10.50
C LEU A 135 34.44 7.36 -9.42
N GLU A 136 33.58 8.36 -9.22
CA GLU A 136 32.42 8.27 -8.33
C GLU A 136 31.46 7.18 -8.80
N PHE A 137 31.17 7.16 -10.10
CA PHE A 137 30.32 6.15 -10.72
C PHE A 137 30.87 4.74 -10.50
N SER A 138 32.18 4.55 -10.56
CA SER A 138 32.78 3.24 -10.30
C SER A 138 32.46 2.71 -8.89
N ILE A 139 32.36 3.58 -7.88
CA ILE A 139 31.89 3.22 -6.54
C ILE A 139 30.39 2.89 -6.56
N TYR A 140 29.57 3.66 -7.29
CA TYR A 140 28.14 3.37 -7.47
C TYR A 140 27.85 2.00 -8.10
N THR A 141 28.79 1.45 -8.89
CA THR A 141 28.63 0.12 -9.47
C THR A 141 28.75 -1.02 -8.45
N GLN A 142 29.36 -0.75 -7.28
CA GLN A 142 29.69 -1.76 -6.27
C GLN A 142 30.61 -2.89 -6.77
N SER A 143 31.38 -2.62 -7.84
CA SER A 143 32.42 -3.51 -8.36
C SER A 143 33.82 -2.98 -8.03
N ILE A 144 34.55 -3.71 -7.19
CA ILE A 144 35.94 -3.39 -6.86
C ILE A 144 36.85 -3.44 -8.09
N ASP A 145 36.60 -4.39 -8.99
CA ASP A 145 37.34 -4.58 -10.22
C ASP A 145 37.19 -3.40 -11.17
N PHE A 146 35.96 -2.90 -11.34
CA PHE A 146 35.71 -1.72 -12.15
C PHE A 146 36.33 -0.46 -11.53
N LEU A 147 36.25 -0.31 -10.20
CA LEU A 147 36.92 0.78 -9.48
C LEU A 147 38.44 0.75 -9.68
N LYS A 148 39.08 -0.43 -9.59
CA LYS A 148 40.52 -0.59 -9.86
C LYS A 148 40.88 -0.14 -11.28
N LEU A 149 40.11 -0.54 -12.28
CA LEU A 149 40.35 -0.14 -13.68
C LEU A 149 40.26 1.38 -13.86
N VAL A 150 39.20 1.99 -13.31
CA VAL A 150 38.99 3.44 -13.40
C VAL A 150 40.05 4.21 -12.62
N TYR A 151 40.47 3.70 -11.46
CA TYR A 151 41.50 4.34 -10.65
C TYR A 151 42.90 4.28 -11.30
N LEU A 152 43.26 3.16 -11.94
CA LEU A 152 44.51 3.05 -12.68
C LEU A 152 44.58 4.07 -13.83
N ASP A 153 43.48 4.26 -14.55
CA ASP A 153 43.38 5.29 -15.60
C ASP A 153 43.48 6.71 -15.00
N TYR A 154 42.78 6.95 -13.89
CA TYR A 154 42.85 8.21 -13.15
C TYR A 154 44.27 8.55 -12.67
N GLN A 155 45.02 7.57 -12.16
CA GLN A 155 46.42 7.76 -11.76
C GLN A 155 47.32 8.11 -12.94
N ASN A 156 47.08 7.50 -14.11
CA ASN A 156 47.86 7.79 -15.32
C ASN A 156 47.60 9.21 -15.83
N ASP A 157 46.35 9.67 -15.79
CA ASP A 157 45.98 11.04 -16.17
C ASP A 157 46.57 12.09 -15.20
N ASN A 158 46.50 11.84 -13.89
CA ASN A 158 46.91 12.80 -12.86
C ASN A 158 48.42 12.97 -12.67
N LYS A 159 49.26 12.06 -13.18
CA LYS A 159 50.72 12.30 -13.21
C LYS A 159 51.09 13.60 -13.91
N THR A 160 50.16 14.20 -14.67
CA THR A 160 50.35 15.48 -15.36
C THR A 160 49.71 16.70 -14.67
N LYS A 161 48.86 16.54 -13.65
CA LYS A 161 48.08 17.64 -13.06
C LYS A 161 48.14 17.61 -11.52
N SER A 162 49.05 18.41 -10.96
CA SER A 162 49.14 18.68 -9.52
C SER A 162 48.15 19.76 -9.12
N THR A 163 46.86 19.45 -8.98
CA THR A 163 45.90 20.42 -8.43
C THR A 163 44.90 19.74 -7.51
N GLU A 164 44.97 20.19 -6.26
CA GLU A 164 44.01 20.12 -5.15
C GLU A 164 42.57 19.83 -5.62
N ASN A 165 42.10 18.59 -5.48
CA ASN A 165 40.68 18.28 -5.59
C ASN A 165 40.12 18.09 -4.18
N ASP A 166 39.58 19.17 -3.60
CA ASP A 166 38.86 19.16 -2.30
C ASP A 166 37.72 18.13 -2.24
N ASN A 167 37.28 17.60 -3.39
CA ASN A 167 36.21 16.61 -3.49
C ASN A 167 36.65 15.15 -3.31
N ILE A 168 37.96 14.84 -3.22
CA ILE A 168 38.45 13.44 -3.14
C ILE A 168 37.87 12.69 -1.93
N TYR A 169 37.68 13.38 -0.79
CA TYR A 169 37.15 12.76 0.42
C TYR A 169 35.72 12.22 0.28
N LYS A 170 34.94 12.73 -0.68
CA LYS A 170 33.57 12.25 -0.94
C LYS A 170 33.54 10.79 -1.39
N PHE A 171 34.64 10.26 -1.91
CA PHE A 171 34.71 8.86 -2.36
C PHE A 171 34.67 7.88 -1.19
N LEU A 172 35.33 8.19 -0.07
CA LEU A 172 35.28 7.31 1.10
C LEU A 172 33.90 7.35 1.73
N ASP A 173 33.33 8.55 1.89
CA ASP A 173 31.95 8.74 2.37
C ASP A 173 30.92 7.97 1.51
N LEU A 174 31.05 8.06 0.19
CA LEU A 174 30.21 7.32 -0.75
C LEU A 174 30.39 5.80 -0.60
N SER A 175 31.63 5.35 -0.40
CA SER A 175 31.95 3.93 -0.21
C SER A 175 31.37 3.39 1.09
N LEU A 176 31.49 4.16 2.19
CA LEU A 176 30.89 3.85 3.49
C LEU A 176 29.37 3.74 3.40
N LYS A 177 28.73 4.62 2.60
CA LYS A 177 27.28 4.62 2.38
C LYS A 177 26.79 3.32 1.75
N PHE A 178 27.55 2.77 0.82
CA PHE A 178 27.17 1.53 0.14
C PHE A 178 27.59 0.27 0.89
N GLY A 179 28.71 0.31 1.60
CA GLY A 179 29.10 -0.75 2.53
C GLY A 179 29.83 -1.95 1.95
N ASN A 180 30.25 -1.90 0.69
CA ASN A 180 31.18 -2.90 0.17
C ASN A 180 32.56 -2.68 0.81
N LEU A 181 32.96 -3.60 1.69
CA LEU A 181 34.19 -3.49 2.46
C LEU A 181 35.45 -3.48 1.60
N ASP A 182 35.47 -4.16 0.47
CA ASP A 182 36.64 -4.19 -0.41
C ASP A 182 36.84 -2.85 -1.10
N ILE A 183 35.74 -2.22 -1.53
CA ILE A 183 35.75 -0.85 -2.05
C ILE A 183 36.19 0.13 -0.97
N ILE A 184 35.64 0.05 0.25
CA ILE A 184 36.02 0.93 1.36
C ILE A 184 37.52 0.78 1.67
N LYS A 185 38.02 -0.46 1.78
CA LYS A 185 39.43 -0.75 2.02
C LYS A 185 40.31 -0.22 0.90
N PHE A 186 39.90 -0.38 -0.35
CA PHE A 186 40.64 0.12 -1.50
C PHE A 186 40.72 1.65 -1.52
N VAL A 187 39.59 2.33 -1.34
CA VAL A 187 39.53 3.80 -1.29
C VAL A 187 40.36 4.34 -0.12
N HIS A 188 40.26 3.72 1.06
CA HIS A 188 41.02 4.15 2.22
C HIS A 188 42.53 3.87 2.10
N ARG A 189 42.92 2.64 1.75
CA ARG A 189 44.32 2.18 1.79
C ARG A 189 45.07 2.44 0.49
N GLU A 190 44.50 2.08 -0.66
CA GLU A 190 45.16 2.15 -1.98
C GLU A 190 45.04 3.55 -2.62
N MET A 191 43.91 4.23 -2.39
CA MET A 191 43.75 5.64 -2.82
C MET A 191 44.27 6.65 -1.79
N GLY A 192 44.58 6.21 -0.57
CA GLY A 192 45.10 7.07 0.51
C GLY A 192 44.10 8.11 0.99
N ILE A 193 42.79 7.87 0.82
CA ILE A 193 41.75 8.84 1.14
C ILE A 193 41.34 8.66 2.60
N GLY A 194 41.60 9.68 3.41
CA GLY A 194 41.19 9.72 4.81
C GLY A 194 39.74 10.17 5.02
N LEU A 195 39.31 10.20 6.28
CA LEU A 195 38.00 10.75 6.67
C LEU A 195 38.06 12.28 6.70
N ASN A 196 37.16 12.95 5.99
CA ASN A 196 37.03 14.41 6.04
C ASN A 196 36.12 14.84 7.21
N ASP A 197 34.87 14.38 7.19
CA ASP A 197 33.92 14.59 8.28
C ASP A 197 33.62 13.26 8.97
N ARG A 198 34.07 13.14 10.21
CA ARG A 198 33.90 11.94 11.02
C ARG A 198 32.42 11.61 11.28
N ILE A 199 31.57 12.62 11.47
CA ILE A 199 30.14 12.40 11.70
C ILE A 199 29.51 11.85 10.43
N MET A 200 29.82 12.46 9.29
CA MET A 200 29.30 12.01 8.00
C MET A 200 29.77 10.60 7.67
N ALA A 201 31.02 10.25 7.99
CA ALA A 201 31.52 8.89 7.83
C ALA A 201 30.70 7.87 8.64
N LEU A 202 30.42 8.15 9.91
CA LEU A 202 29.54 7.30 10.72
C LEU A 202 28.11 7.28 10.17
N HIS A 203 27.59 8.43 9.74
CA HIS A 203 26.27 8.57 9.12
C HIS A 203 26.13 7.66 7.90
N PHE A 204 27.06 7.76 6.96
CA PHE A 204 27.09 6.92 5.77
C PHE A 204 27.28 5.45 6.12
N SER A 205 28.16 5.13 7.08
CA SER A 205 28.33 3.76 7.57
C SER A 205 27.02 3.15 8.09
N MET A 206 26.16 3.95 8.75
CA MET A 206 24.86 3.48 9.23
C MET A 206 23.83 3.32 8.11
N LEU A 207 23.95 4.08 7.01
CA LEU A 207 23.05 3.94 5.85
C LEU A 207 23.31 2.66 5.05
N SER A 208 24.49 2.06 5.21
CA SER A 208 24.88 0.83 4.52
C SER A 208 24.03 -0.38 4.91
N GLU A 209 23.87 -1.31 3.96
CA GLU A 209 23.27 -2.63 4.20
C GLU A 209 24.19 -3.51 5.06
N ASN A 210 25.51 -3.36 4.91
CA ASN A 210 26.54 -4.03 5.70
C ASN A 210 27.08 -3.15 6.86
N ARG A 211 26.21 -2.31 7.44
CA ARG A 211 26.56 -1.31 8.46
C ARG A 211 27.44 -1.84 9.60
N THR A 212 27.14 -3.03 10.11
CA THR A 212 27.87 -3.63 11.24
C THR A 212 29.35 -3.78 10.88
N ALA A 213 29.65 -4.42 9.75
CA ALA A 213 31.03 -4.66 9.34
C ALA A 213 31.75 -3.36 8.95
N VAL A 214 31.04 -2.41 8.33
CA VAL A 214 31.59 -1.09 8.01
C VAL A 214 31.95 -0.30 9.27
N VAL A 215 31.10 -0.36 10.30
CA VAL A 215 31.33 0.35 11.56
C VAL A 215 32.46 -0.30 12.36
N TYR A 216 32.57 -1.64 12.36
CA TYR A 216 33.78 -2.30 12.88
C TYR A 216 35.03 -1.82 12.14
N TYR A 217 35.01 -1.79 10.80
CA TYR A 217 36.14 -1.28 10.02
C TYR A 217 36.48 0.18 10.38
N LEU A 218 35.48 1.03 10.53
CA LEU A 218 35.65 2.43 10.93
C LEU A 218 36.33 2.54 12.30
N LEU A 219 35.85 1.78 13.29
CA LEU A 219 36.38 1.81 14.67
C LEU A 219 37.75 1.14 14.81
N ASP A 220 37.96 -0.01 14.19
CA ASP A 220 39.13 -0.87 14.41
C ASP A 220 40.27 -0.56 13.44
N GLU A 221 39.96 -0.40 12.15
CA GLU A 221 40.96 -0.26 11.08
C GLU A 221 41.28 1.20 10.79
N ILE A 222 40.26 2.06 10.68
CA ILE A 222 40.46 3.51 10.49
C ILE A 222 40.78 4.20 11.83
N LYS A 223 40.60 3.51 12.96
CA LYS A 223 40.80 4.05 14.33
C LYS A 223 39.98 5.31 14.59
N PHE A 224 38.73 5.28 14.11
CA PHE A 224 37.78 6.39 14.25
C PHE A 224 37.56 6.78 15.70
N LYS A 225 37.76 8.08 16.01
CA LYS A 225 37.40 8.68 17.29
C LYS A 225 36.12 9.49 17.13
N LEU A 226 35.09 9.14 17.92
CA LEU A 226 33.82 9.85 17.95
C LEU A 226 34.03 11.33 18.32
N PRO A 227 33.38 12.27 17.62
CA PRO A 227 33.44 13.68 17.97
C PRO A 227 32.66 13.94 19.26
N THR A 228 33.32 14.60 20.21
CA THR A 228 32.76 14.94 21.54
C THR A 228 31.90 16.21 21.52
N GLU A 229 31.95 17.01 20.45
CA GLU A 229 31.25 18.31 20.38
C GLU A 229 29.73 18.15 20.16
N LYS A 230 28.93 18.86 20.97
CA LYS A 230 27.45 18.86 20.93
C LYS A 230 26.82 19.62 19.75
N LYS A 231 27.55 19.98 18.70
CA LYS A 231 27.07 20.86 17.60
C LYS A 231 26.15 20.16 16.58
N TYR A 232 25.27 19.27 17.03
CA TYR A 232 24.31 18.58 16.17
C TYR A 232 23.00 19.37 16.07
N GLN A 233 22.97 20.45 15.27
CA GLN A 233 21.77 21.29 15.13
C GLN A 233 20.77 20.81 14.06
N ASN A 234 21.14 19.85 13.20
CA ASN A 234 20.26 19.41 12.10
C ASN A 234 19.39 18.20 12.48
N GLU A 235 18.37 18.41 13.32
CA GLU A 235 17.46 17.35 13.84
C GLU A 235 16.91 16.38 12.78
N ILE A 236 16.59 16.86 11.57
CA ILE A 236 15.90 16.07 10.53
C ILE A 236 16.75 14.91 9.95
N LEU A 237 18.07 15.06 9.89
CA LEU A 237 18.95 14.00 9.36
C LEU A 237 19.09 12.81 10.33
N PHE A 238 18.74 13.00 11.60
CA PHE A 238 19.02 12.02 12.64
C PHE A 238 17.96 10.93 12.80
N ASP A 239 16.71 11.12 12.34
CA ASP A 239 15.68 10.08 12.53
C ASP A 239 16.05 8.78 11.81
N LYS A 240 16.35 8.84 10.50
CA LYS A 240 16.82 7.66 9.73
C LYS A 240 18.09 7.06 10.31
N PHE A 241 18.93 7.91 10.88
CA PHE A 241 20.21 7.53 11.42
C PHE A 241 20.09 6.79 12.74
N PHE A 242 19.29 7.28 13.69
CA PHE A 242 19.02 6.63 14.97
C PHE A 242 18.54 5.19 14.78
N LEU A 243 17.65 4.98 13.82
CA LEU A 243 17.09 3.66 13.53
C LEU A 243 18.09 2.70 12.95
N ASN A 244 19.00 3.21 12.13
CA ASN A 244 20.08 2.38 11.60
C ASN A 244 21.09 1.99 12.67
N ILE A 245 21.31 2.85 13.67
CA ILE A 245 22.12 2.53 14.85
C ILE A 245 21.44 1.45 15.68
N MET A 246 20.12 1.52 15.90
CA MET A 246 19.38 0.49 16.64
C MET A 246 19.43 -0.89 15.96
N LYS A 247 19.77 -0.97 14.67
CA LYS A 247 19.93 -2.22 13.91
C LYS A 247 21.33 -2.85 13.98
N LEU A 248 22.28 -2.23 14.67
CA LEU A 248 23.62 -2.80 14.87
C LEU A 248 23.57 -4.03 15.79
N GLU A 249 24.59 -4.88 15.68
CA GLU A 249 24.86 -5.89 16.69
C GLU A 249 25.01 -5.26 18.08
N PHE A 250 24.51 -5.96 19.10
CA PHE A 250 24.43 -5.42 20.46
C PHE A 250 25.80 -4.99 21.01
N ASP A 251 26.84 -5.80 20.82
CA ASP A 251 28.17 -5.50 21.32
C ASP A 251 28.78 -4.26 20.64
N LEU A 252 28.54 -4.11 19.33
CA LEU A 252 28.98 -2.94 18.57
C LEU A 252 28.22 -1.68 18.98
N PHE A 253 26.90 -1.79 19.19
CA PHE A 253 26.08 -0.71 19.71
C PHE A 253 26.58 -0.24 21.08
N LYS A 254 26.81 -1.18 21.99
CA LYS A 254 27.33 -0.92 23.34
C LYS A 254 28.71 -0.25 23.27
N ARG A 255 29.59 -0.73 22.41
CA ARG A 255 30.92 -0.15 22.18
C ARG A 255 30.83 1.30 21.70
N LEU A 256 29.93 1.62 20.77
CA LEU A 256 29.72 3.01 20.33
C LEU A 256 29.24 3.91 21.47
N TYR A 257 28.40 3.39 22.38
CA TYR A 257 27.98 4.12 23.56
C TYR A 257 29.14 4.38 24.52
N GLU A 258 29.95 3.36 24.81
CA GLU A 258 31.12 3.46 25.70
C GLU A 258 32.18 4.43 25.17
N LEU A 259 32.28 4.58 23.84
CA LEU A 259 33.13 5.59 23.19
C LEU A 259 32.55 7.02 23.24
N GLY A 260 31.43 7.23 23.93
CA GLY A 260 30.83 8.55 24.15
C GLY A 260 30.03 9.08 22.97
N SER A 261 29.45 8.20 22.14
CA SER A 261 28.66 8.64 20.98
C SER A 261 27.50 9.55 21.41
N PRO A 262 27.41 10.78 20.88
CA PRO A 262 26.39 11.75 21.28
C PRO A 262 24.96 11.36 20.86
N LEU A 263 24.85 10.32 20.05
CA LEU A 263 23.63 9.87 19.38
C LEU A 263 22.63 9.22 20.33
N PHE A 264 23.08 8.83 21.51
CA PHE A 264 22.25 8.21 22.53
C PHE A 264 21.51 9.20 23.43
N PHE A 265 21.81 10.50 23.36
CA PHE A 265 21.32 11.46 24.37
C PHE A 265 20.03 12.22 23.99
N ASN A 266 19.44 11.97 22.82
CA ASN A 266 18.20 12.65 22.43
C ASN A 266 16.97 11.79 22.79
N LYS A 267 16.23 12.21 23.82
CA LYS A 267 15.00 11.55 24.29
C LYS A 267 13.89 11.48 23.24
N ILE A 268 13.89 12.36 22.24
CA ILE A 268 12.85 12.38 21.19
C ILE A 268 12.78 11.03 20.48
N TYR A 269 13.92 10.34 20.31
CA TYR A 269 13.98 9.07 19.61
C TYR A 269 13.33 7.90 20.35
N LEU A 270 13.13 7.97 21.67
CA LEU A 270 12.41 6.93 22.42
C LEU A 270 10.97 6.80 21.92
N LYS A 271 10.33 7.92 21.58
CA LYS A 271 8.97 7.92 21.03
C LYS A 271 8.95 7.30 19.63
N SER A 272 10.02 7.48 18.85
CA SER A 272 10.14 6.87 17.53
C SER A 272 10.29 5.35 17.63
N LEU A 273 10.96 4.80 18.66
CA LEU A 273 11.16 3.35 18.82
C LEU A 273 9.86 2.55 18.75
N SER A 274 8.75 3.07 19.25
CA SER A 274 7.47 2.36 19.23
C SER A 274 6.88 2.15 17.85
N CYS A 275 7.03 3.13 16.96
CA CYS A 275 6.63 2.97 15.56
C CYS A 275 7.43 1.83 14.89
N TYR A 276 8.70 1.66 15.27
CA TYR A 276 9.55 0.60 14.71
C TYR A 276 9.29 -0.76 15.33
N PHE A 277 8.94 -0.81 16.60
CA PHE A 277 8.53 -2.04 17.25
C PHE A 277 7.38 -2.69 16.49
N ASN A 278 6.32 -1.93 16.19
CA ASN A 278 5.19 -2.45 15.41
C ASN A 278 5.63 -3.00 14.04
N ASN A 279 6.43 -2.23 13.28
CA ASN A 279 6.89 -2.66 11.95
C ASN A 279 7.84 -3.86 11.97
N THR A 280 8.61 -4.05 13.05
CA THR A 280 9.60 -5.14 13.13
C THR A 280 8.88 -6.49 13.32
N PHE A 281 7.77 -6.52 14.05
CA PHE A 281 6.98 -7.75 14.21
C PHE A 281 6.39 -8.25 12.89
N ASP A 282 5.85 -7.34 12.08
CA ASP A 282 5.26 -7.67 10.78
C ASP A 282 6.29 -8.32 9.82
N ILE A 283 7.57 -7.97 9.91
CA ILE A 283 8.63 -8.46 9.02
C ILE A 283 9.19 -9.83 9.47
N ILE A 284 9.08 -10.19 10.75
CA ILE A 284 9.79 -11.37 11.28
C ILE A 284 9.25 -12.68 10.69
N GLU A 285 7.98 -12.75 10.28
CA GLU A 285 7.37 -14.00 9.85
C GLU A 285 7.98 -14.63 8.57
N GLU A 286 8.74 -13.89 7.76
CA GLU A 286 9.20 -14.40 6.47
C GLU A 286 10.64 -14.94 6.40
N ASN A 287 11.54 -14.70 7.38
CA ASN A 287 12.97 -15.04 7.20
C ASN A 287 13.79 -15.24 8.49
N LYS A 288 14.50 -16.35 8.71
CA LYS A 288 15.37 -16.56 9.91
C LYS A 288 16.36 -15.41 10.19
N LYS A 289 16.90 -14.77 9.15
CA LYS A 289 17.81 -13.60 9.29
C LYS A 289 17.15 -12.42 10.03
N THR A 290 15.81 -12.33 10.04
CA THR A 290 15.06 -11.27 10.71
C THR A 290 15.07 -11.43 12.23
N PHE A 291 15.16 -12.65 12.76
CA PHE A 291 15.09 -12.86 14.21
C PHE A 291 16.37 -12.41 14.93
N ILE A 292 17.56 -12.68 14.38
CA ILE A 292 18.82 -12.17 14.95
C ILE A 292 18.85 -10.64 14.93
N GLN A 293 18.35 -10.04 13.85
CA GLN A 293 18.22 -8.58 13.75
C GLN A 293 17.24 -8.03 14.79
N PHE A 294 16.10 -8.70 15.00
CA PHE A 294 15.14 -8.37 16.04
C PHE A 294 15.75 -8.48 17.44
N LEU A 295 16.49 -9.56 17.72
CA LEU A 295 17.15 -9.79 19.00
C LEU A 295 18.16 -8.68 19.31
N ASN A 296 19.03 -8.36 18.36
CA ASN A 296 19.98 -7.25 18.50
C ASN A 296 19.26 -5.92 18.72
N PHE A 297 18.22 -5.64 17.92
CA PHE A 297 17.39 -4.44 18.08
C PHE A 297 16.75 -4.38 19.48
N PHE A 298 16.23 -5.50 19.98
CA PHE A 298 15.63 -5.57 21.31
C PHE A 298 16.65 -5.34 22.43
N GLN A 299 17.81 -5.99 22.36
CA GLN A 299 18.90 -5.75 23.32
C GLN A 299 19.34 -4.28 23.32
N ASN A 300 19.48 -3.67 22.12
CA ASN A 300 19.77 -2.25 21.97
C ASN A 300 18.70 -1.37 22.63
N CYS A 301 17.42 -1.72 22.50
CA CYS A 301 16.33 -0.98 23.14
C CYS A 301 16.35 -1.07 24.67
N ILE A 302 16.57 -2.27 25.23
CA ILE A 302 16.67 -2.45 26.69
C ILE A 302 17.84 -1.65 27.24
N PHE A 303 19.00 -1.74 26.58
CA PHE A 303 20.22 -1.05 26.99
C PHE A 303 20.06 0.47 26.89
N LEU A 304 19.49 0.97 25.79
CA LEU A 304 19.21 2.41 25.64
C LEU A 304 18.19 2.91 26.69
N SER A 305 17.14 2.13 26.97
CA SER A 305 16.18 2.43 28.04
C SER A 305 16.85 2.46 29.41
N ALA A 306 17.82 1.57 29.66
CA ALA A 306 18.59 1.57 30.90
C ALA A 306 19.44 2.85 31.02
N ILE A 307 20.16 3.23 29.97
CA ILE A 307 20.98 4.43 29.92
C ILE A 307 20.17 5.71 30.11
N LEU A 308 19.00 5.79 29.46
CA LEU A 308 18.18 7.00 29.47
C LEU A 308 17.31 7.14 30.73
N SER A 309 17.14 6.06 31.49
CA SER A 309 16.37 6.08 32.72
C SER A 309 17.18 6.67 33.86
N LYS A 310 16.55 7.60 34.60
CA LYS A 310 17.09 8.08 35.89
C LYS A 310 16.69 7.19 37.06
N SER A 311 15.83 6.21 36.83
CA SER A 311 15.31 5.35 37.89
C SER A 311 16.23 4.16 38.09
N LYS A 312 16.81 4.05 39.30
CA LYS A 312 17.61 2.89 39.71
C LYS A 312 16.86 1.56 39.53
N SER A 313 15.54 1.54 39.74
CA SER A 313 14.74 0.34 39.53
C SER A 313 14.65 -0.08 38.06
N THR A 314 14.49 0.88 37.14
CA THR A 314 14.47 0.61 35.69
C THR A 314 15.84 0.13 35.22
N ILE A 315 16.92 0.76 35.69
CA ILE A 315 18.31 0.34 35.37
C ILE A 315 18.55 -1.09 35.85
N LYS A 316 18.21 -1.40 37.11
CA LYS A 316 18.32 -2.74 37.71
C LYS A 316 17.53 -3.77 36.89
N ARG A 317 16.25 -3.49 36.61
CA ARG A 317 15.40 -4.37 35.81
C ARG A 317 15.97 -4.61 34.42
N ASN A 318 16.29 -3.56 33.68
CA ASN A 318 16.79 -3.69 32.31
C ASN A 318 18.13 -4.45 32.25
N SER A 319 18.97 -4.29 33.27
CA SER A 319 20.20 -5.08 33.42
C SER A 319 19.91 -6.57 33.61
N LEU A 320 18.91 -6.93 34.43
CA LEU A 320 18.46 -8.30 34.60
C LEU A 320 17.89 -8.89 33.30
N LEU A 321 17.12 -8.10 32.54
CA LEU A 321 16.60 -8.53 31.23
C LEU A 321 17.72 -8.84 30.23
N LEU A 322 18.75 -7.99 30.15
CA LEU A 322 19.90 -8.23 29.27
C LEU A 322 20.68 -9.49 29.68
N LYS A 323 20.84 -9.74 30.98
CA LYS A 323 21.42 -11.01 31.46
C LYS A 323 20.57 -12.21 31.08
N LYS A 324 19.26 -12.14 31.30
CA LYS A 324 18.30 -13.20 30.95
C LYS A 324 18.40 -13.53 29.46
N ILE A 325 18.45 -12.50 28.59
CA ILE A 325 18.64 -12.68 27.14
C ILE A 325 19.99 -13.32 26.82
N LYS A 326 21.10 -12.86 27.42
CA LYS A 326 22.42 -13.44 27.21
C LYS A 326 22.47 -14.91 27.61
N HIS A 327 21.86 -15.25 28.74
CA HIS A 327 21.71 -16.63 29.19
C HIS A 327 20.96 -17.49 28.16
N LEU A 328 19.82 -17.01 27.66
CA LEU A 328 19.05 -17.70 26.63
C LEU A 328 19.83 -17.90 25.32
N ILE A 329 20.61 -16.90 24.89
CA ILE A 329 21.50 -17.01 23.72
C ILE A 329 22.52 -18.13 23.94
N ASN A 330 23.20 -18.12 25.09
CA ASN A 330 24.22 -19.13 25.41
C ASN A 330 23.61 -20.53 25.49
N TYR A 331 22.45 -20.68 26.14
CA TYR A 331 21.72 -21.94 26.24
C TYR A 331 21.36 -22.48 24.85
N ASN A 332 20.81 -21.64 23.98
CA ASN A 332 20.46 -22.03 22.61
C ASN A 332 21.69 -22.44 21.77
N ASN A 333 22.80 -21.70 21.89
CA ASN A 333 24.03 -22.00 21.16
C ASN A 333 24.65 -23.34 21.62
N ASN A 334 24.67 -23.60 22.93
CA ASN A 334 25.21 -24.86 23.46
C ASN A 334 24.36 -26.07 23.05
N ASN A 335 23.02 -25.95 23.06
CA ASN A 335 22.14 -27.03 22.63
C ASN A 335 22.24 -27.34 21.12
N ASN A 336 22.41 -26.31 20.27
CA ASN A 336 22.60 -26.52 18.84
C ASN A 336 23.93 -27.24 18.54
N ASN A 337 25.00 -26.90 19.26
CA ASN A 337 26.30 -27.55 19.08
C ASN A 337 26.30 -29.03 19.52
N ASN A 338 25.50 -29.41 20.53
CA ASN A 338 25.40 -30.80 20.97
C ASN A 338 24.60 -31.66 19.97
N ASN A 339 23.54 -31.12 19.38
CA ASN A 339 22.74 -31.84 18.39
C ASN A 339 23.50 -32.17 17.09
N GLU A 340 24.53 -31.41 16.73
CA GLU A 340 25.37 -31.73 15.56
C GLU A 340 26.39 -32.85 15.85
N ASN A 341 26.77 -33.07 17.11
CA ASN A 341 27.74 -34.10 17.50
C ASN A 341 27.10 -35.45 17.88
N ASP A 342 25.87 -35.46 18.40
CA ASP A 342 25.24 -36.68 18.93
C ASP A 342 24.58 -37.60 17.89
N ASN A 343 24.77 -37.33 16.59
CA ASN A 343 24.30 -38.23 15.53
C ASN A 343 25.02 -39.60 15.49
N ASN A 344 25.86 -39.94 16.48
CA ASN A 344 26.61 -41.19 16.49
C ASN A 344 26.61 -42.00 17.80
N ASN A 345 25.82 -41.69 18.82
CA ASN A 345 25.67 -42.60 19.97
C ASN A 345 24.32 -42.46 20.69
N ASN A 346 23.35 -43.23 20.21
CA ASN A 346 22.04 -43.43 20.83
C ASN A 346 22.16 -44.32 22.07
N ASN A 347 22.05 -43.73 23.26
CA ASN A 347 21.31 -44.25 24.42
C ASN A 347 21.83 -43.56 25.69
N ASN A 348 21.27 -42.40 26.03
CA ASN A 348 21.18 -42.04 27.44
C ASN A 348 19.96 -41.15 27.69
N ASN A 349 19.00 -41.74 28.40
CA ASN A 349 17.87 -41.06 29.04
C ASN A 349 18.41 -40.03 30.05
N ASN A 350 18.57 -38.77 29.64
CA ASN A 350 18.76 -37.69 30.58
C ASN A 350 17.40 -37.11 30.98
N ASN A 351 17.05 -37.35 32.24
CA ASN A 351 15.96 -36.70 32.96
C ASN A 351 16.19 -35.18 32.93
N ASN A 352 15.44 -34.46 32.10
CA ASN A 352 15.27 -33.02 32.21
C ASN A 352 14.42 -32.73 33.47
N GLU A 353 15.06 -32.76 34.64
CA GLU A 353 14.48 -32.12 35.82
C GLU A 353 14.36 -30.62 35.55
N ASN A 354 13.24 -30.01 35.97
CA ASN A 354 12.94 -28.59 35.82
C ASN A 354 14.05 -27.71 36.44
N ILE A 355 15.08 -27.37 35.68
CA ILE A 355 16.11 -26.44 36.14
C ILE A 355 15.50 -25.02 36.12
N ILE A 356 14.93 -24.61 37.25
CA ILE A 356 14.54 -23.21 37.48
C ILE A 356 15.83 -22.42 37.67
N TYR A 357 16.15 -21.53 36.72
CA TYR A 357 17.35 -20.72 36.75
C TYR A 357 17.10 -19.42 37.54
N ASN A 358 17.66 -19.32 38.75
CA ASN A 358 17.63 -18.08 39.55
C ASN A 358 18.82 -17.19 39.20
N LEU A 359 18.56 -16.01 38.65
CA LEU A 359 19.59 -14.99 38.39
C LEU A 359 20.04 -14.35 39.71
N GLU A 360 21.27 -14.63 40.15
CA GLU A 360 21.87 -13.95 41.30
C GLU A 360 22.02 -12.43 41.02
N GLN A 361 21.62 -11.61 42.01
CA GLN A 361 21.43 -10.16 41.83
C GLN A 361 22.74 -9.36 41.71
N ASP A 362 23.92 -9.96 41.93
CA ASP A 362 25.11 -9.20 42.35
C ASP A 362 26.01 -8.66 41.22
N GLU A 363 25.78 -9.03 39.96
CA GLU A 363 26.54 -8.45 38.83
C GLU A 363 25.70 -7.43 38.03
N TYR A 364 25.46 -6.21 38.50
CA TYR A 364 24.81 -5.22 37.62
C TYR A 364 25.71 -4.91 36.42
N ILE A 365 25.13 -4.75 35.22
CA ILE A 365 25.85 -4.09 34.13
C ILE A 365 26.21 -2.73 34.67
N THR A 366 27.50 -2.49 34.92
CA THR A 366 28.01 -1.22 35.40
C THR A 366 27.84 -0.21 34.27
N ILE A 367 26.63 0.34 34.13
CA ILE A 367 26.43 1.55 33.36
C ILE A 367 27.23 2.57 34.16
N LYS A 368 28.36 3.01 33.62
CA LYS A 368 29.08 4.14 34.18
C LYS A 368 28.07 5.28 34.21
N GLU A 369 27.51 5.53 35.38
CA GLU A 369 26.85 6.77 35.69
C GLU A 369 27.93 7.81 35.41
N ASN A 370 27.84 8.48 34.27
CA ASN A 370 28.56 9.73 34.05
C ASN A 370 27.92 10.79 34.96
N GLU A 371 27.90 10.52 36.27
CA GLU A 371 27.52 11.42 37.33
C GLU A 371 28.68 12.38 37.52
N ASP A 372 28.52 13.58 36.97
CA ASP A 372 28.86 14.81 37.65
C ASP A 372 30.32 15.01 38.15
N GLU A 373 31.31 14.48 37.44
CA GLU A 373 32.71 14.98 37.57
C GLU A 373 32.89 16.45 37.13
N LYS A 374 31.81 17.18 36.86
CA LYS A 374 31.81 18.65 36.73
C LYS A 374 30.76 19.36 37.60
N ALA A 375 30.25 18.74 38.65
CA ALA A 375 29.60 19.49 39.73
C ALA A 375 30.58 20.45 40.46
N ASN A 376 31.89 20.23 40.32
CA ASN A 376 32.92 21.19 40.75
C ASN A 376 33.27 22.28 39.70
N GLU A 377 32.55 22.35 38.58
CA GLU A 377 32.53 23.53 37.68
C GLU A 377 31.19 24.31 37.78
N LYS A 378 30.51 24.24 38.94
CA LYS A 378 29.62 25.32 39.37
C LYS A 378 30.52 26.32 40.10
N GLU A 379 30.87 27.48 39.55
CA GLU A 379 30.00 28.65 39.69
C GLU A 379 30.26 29.78 38.65
N ILE A 380 31.17 29.64 37.70
CA ILE A 380 31.60 30.82 36.90
C ILE A 380 30.79 31.06 35.60
N GLU A 381 30.11 30.08 35.01
CA GLU A 381 29.37 30.33 33.75
C GLU A 381 27.84 30.22 33.83
N LYS A 382 27.27 30.02 35.02
CA LYS A 382 25.81 29.96 35.18
C LYS A 382 25.07 31.30 35.13
N LYS A 383 25.76 32.44 34.97
CA LYS A 383 25.08 33.75 34.86
C LYS A 383 24.72 34.19 33.44
N ASP A 384 25.32 33.64 32.37
CA ASP A 384 24.97 34.08 31.01
C ASP A 384 24.25 33.06 30.13
N LEU A 385 24.35 31.75 30.40
CA LEU A 385 23.71 30.74 29.53
C LEU A 385 22.22 30.47 29.81
N PHE A 386 21.68 30.92 30.96
CA PHE A 386 20.24 30.78 31.24
C PHE A 386 19.36 31.91 30.70
N LYS A 387 19.91 32.95 30.06
CA LYS A 387 19.09 34.00 29.43
C LYS A 387 18.43 33.58 28.11
N ASN A 388 18.95 32.57 27.39
CA ASN A 388 18.41 32.18 26.08
C ASN A 388 17.59 30.87 26.07
N GLY A 389 17.35 30.25 27.23
CA GLY A 389 16.52 29.05 27.36
C GLY A 389 15.00 29.29 27.45
N ASN A 390 14.54 30.55 27.36
CA ASN A 390 13.15 30.90 27.61
C ASN A 390 12.22 30.80 26.38
N TRP A 391 12.69 30.22 25.26
CA TRP A 391 11.82 30.08 24.08
C TRP A 391 10.77 28.98 24.26
N PHE A 392 11.11 27.83 24.88
CA PHE A 392 10.16 26.72 25.05
C PHE A 392 9.12 26.99 26.15
N SER A 393 9.49 27.70 27.21
CA SER A 393 8.55 28.18 28.23
C SER A 393 7.64 29.29 27.70
N ASN A 394 8.14 30.18 26.83
CA ASN A 394 7.32 31.17 26.16
C ASN A 394 6.39 30.55 25.12
N PHE A 395 6.81 29.48 24.43
CA PHE A 395 5.93 28.72 23.52
C PHE A 395 4.75 28.07 24.26
N LEU A 396 4.96 27.59 25.50
CA LEU A 396 3.88 27.07 26.34
C LEU A 396 3.05 28.18 26.99
N LYS A 397 3.64 29.31 27.38
CA LYS A 397 2.91 30.44 27.98
C LYS A 397 2.13 31.27 26.94
N SER A 398 2.54 31.30 25.68
CA SER A 398 1.85 32.06 24.63
C SER A 398 0.59 31.36 24.09
N LYS A 399 0.29 30.13 24.53
CA LYS A 399 -0.95 29.43 24.17
C LYS A 399 -2.00 29.33 25.28
N SER A 400 -1.83 30.05 26.39
CA SER A 400 -2.87 30.18 27.42
C SER A 400 -3.31 31.64 27.63
N LYS A 401 -3.95 32.22 26.61
CA LYS A 401 -4.82 33.40 26.75
C LYS A 401 -6.08 33.19 25.91
N SER A 402 -6.97 32.33 26.38
CA SER A 402 -8.40 32.52 26.17
C SER A 402 -9.14 32.03 27.41
N THR A 403 -9.60 33.00 28.17
CA THR A 403 -10.54 32.91 29.29
C THR A 403 -11.81 32.18 28.90
N THR A 404 -12.11 31.09 29.59
CA THR A 404 -13.43 30.82 30.19
C THR A 404 -13.24 29.82 31.32
N THR A 405 -13.30 30.35 32.54
CA THR A 405 -13.48 29.65 33.79
C THR A 405 -14.74 28.79 33.74
N THR A 406 -14.60 27.50 33.49
CA THR A 406 -15.54 26.49 33.96
C THR A 406 -14.77 25.54 34.86
N THR A 407 -14.90 25.79 36.16
CA THR A 407 -14.53 24.90 37.26
C THR A 407 -15.33 23.61 37.15
N SER A 408 -14.90 22.68 36.28
CA SER A 408 -15.34 21.29 36.36
C SER A 408 -14.32 20.56 37.22
N THR A 409 -14.75 20.22 38.43
CA THR A 409 -14.14 19.27 39.35
C THR A 409 -13.86 17.94 38.65
N PHE A 410 -12.72 17.82 37.98
CA PHE A 410 -12.18 16.52 37.60
C PHE A 410 -11.69 15.84 38.88
N GLY A 411 -12.54 14.96 39.39
CA GLY A 411 -12.25 14.07 40.49
C GLY A 411 -10.94 13.33 40.24
N LYS A 412 -10.15 13.24 41.31
CA LYS A 412 -8.93 12.43 41.42
C LYS A 412 -9.25 11.01 40.93
N SER A 413 -8.94 10.69 39.68
CA SER A 413 -8.88 9.31 39.23
C SER A 413 -7.70 8.68 39.94
N ASP A 414 -8.00 7.70 40.78
CA ASP A 414 -7.04 6.90 41.54
C ASP A 414 -5.86 6.50 40.65
N LYS A 415 -4.71 7.09 40.95
CA LYS A 415 -3.42 6.62 40.43
C LYS A 415 -3.25 5.21 40.99
N LEU A 416 -3.52 4.21 40.15
CA LEU A 416 -3.08 2.83 40.31
C LEU A 416 -1.54 2.84 40.42
N MET A 417 -1.03 3.09 41.62
CA MET A 417 0.36 2.82 41.97
C MET A 417 0.51 1.30 42.06
N VAL A 418 0.78 0.67 40.92
CA VAL A 418 1.32 -0.68 40.88
C VAL A 418 2.64 -0.62 41.63
N ASN A 419 2.67 -1.16 42.84
CA ASN A 419 3.84 -1.17 43.73
C ASN A 419 4.94 -2.03 43.05
N PRO A 420 6.02 -1.46 42.49
CA PRO A 420 6.96 -2.22 41.65
C PRO A 420 7.86 -3.17 42.43
N SER A 421 7.81 -3.15 43.77
CA SER A 421 8.85 -3.72 44.63
C SER A 421 8.72 -5.22 44.92
N SER A 422 7.55 -5.85 44.79
CA SER A 422 7.33 -7.21 45.33
C SER A 422 7.23 -8.34 44.31
N ASN A 423 7.45 -8.11 43.01
CA ASN A 423 7.23 -9.15 41.99
C ASN A 423 8.43 -9.40 41.05
N TYR A 424 9.64 -8.91 41.37
CA TYR A 424 10.82 -9.21 40.56
C TYR A 424 11.14 -10.71 40.48
N ASP A 425 10.78 -11.49 41.51
CA ASP A 425 11.04 -12.93 41.55
C ASP A 425 10.28 -13.71 40.46
N LYS A 426 9.16 -13.18 39.94
CA LYS A 426 8.47 -13.80 38.79
C LYS A 426 9.13 -13.52 37.44
N PHE A 427 10.03 -12.53 37.35
CA PHE A 427 10.71 -12.22 36.09
C PHE A 427 11.76 -13.26 35.70
N THR A 428 12.16 -14.17 36.59
CA THR A 428 13.27 -15.10 36.35
C THR A 428 12.84 -16.46 35.82
N GLU A 429 11.56 -16.80 35.85
CA GLU A 429 11.10 -18.11 35.39
C GLU A 429 11.23 -18.23 33.86
N ILE A 430 12.09 -19.15 33.42
CA ILE A 430 12.22 -19.61 32.04
C ILE A 430 11.69 -21.04 32.03
N ASN A 431 10.70 -21.30 31.17
CA ASN A 431 10.21 -22.66 31.00
C ASN A 431 11.11 -23.41 30.00
N TYR A 432 12.03 -24.22 30.53
CA TYR A 432 12.87 -25.08 29.69
C TYR A 432 12.12 -26.31 29.16
N ASN A 433 10.96 -26.64 29.72
CA ASN A 433 10.10 -27.66 29.13
C ASN A 433 9.52 -27.12 27.83
N ASN A 434 9.77 -27.84 26.73
CA ASN A 434 9.41 -27.39 25.40
C ASN A 434 10.04 -26.02 25.06
N PHE A 435 11.33 -25.84 25.40
CA PHE A 435 12.08 -24.60 25.16
C PHE A 435 12.03 -24.20 23.67
N ASN A 436 11.55 -23.00 23.41
CA ASN A 436 11.62 -22.37 22.09
C ASN A 436 12.29 -21.00 22.23
N PHE A 437 13.51 -20.86 21.70
CA PHE A 437 14.31 -19.65 21.89
C PHE A 437 13.59 -18.38 21.39
N GLU A 438 12.94 -18.44 20.22
CA GLU A 438 12.17 -17.30 19.68
C GLU A 438 11.01 -16.92 20.61
N ARG A 439 10.25 -17.92 21.08
CA ARG A 439 9.14 -17.74 22.02
C ARG A 439 9.61 -17.04 23.29
N GLU A 440 10.68 -17.53 23.92
CA GLU A 440 11.15 -16.98 25.20
C GLU A 440 11.65 -15.54 25.05
N ILE A 441 12.36 -15.22 23.96
CA ILE A 441 12.77 -13.84 23.69
C ILE A 441 11.55 -12.92 23.47
N LYS A 442 10.56 -13.37 22.70
CA LYS A 442 9.32 -12.61 22.48
C LYS A 442 8.52 -12.45 23.77
N ARG A 443 8.52 -13.46 24.65
CA ARG A 443 7.89 -13.41 25.97
C ARG A 443 8.54 -12.35 26.86
N ILE A 444 9.87 -12.35 26.97
CA ILE A 444 10.62 -11.33 27.73
C ILE A 444 10.31 -9.94 27.15
N TYR A 445 10.31 -9.81 25.84
CA TYR A 445 10.00 -8.54 25.18
C TYR A 445 8.61 -8.02 25.53
N LEU A 446 7.57 -8.84 25.36
CA LEU A 446 6.19 -8.42 25.60
C LEU A 446 5.92 -8.21 27.08
N PHE A 447 6.19 -9.21 27.91
CA PHE A 447 5.66 -9.28 29.27
C PHE A 447 6.61 -8.74 30.33
N ASP A 448 7.91 -8.79 30.08
CA ASP A 448 8.92 -8.30 31.03
C ASP A 448 9.36 -6.85 30.72
N TYR A 449 9.50 -6.53 29.42
CA TYR A 449 9.93 -5.20 28.97
C TYR A 449 8.76 -4.27 28.68
N LEU A 450 7.95 -4.58 27.65
CA LEU A 450 6.90 -3.68 27.17
C LEU A 450 5.77 -3.49 28.17
N LYS A 451 5.34 -4.53 28.90
CA LYS A 451 4.24 -4.42 29.88
C LYS A 451 4.44 -3.27 30.87
N VAL A 452 5.69 -3.06 31.30
CA VAL A 452 6.07 -2.02 32.27
C VAL A 452 6.32 -0.68 31.59
N GLU A 453 6.86 -0.68 30.36
CA GLU A 453 7.17 0.54 29.60
C GLU A 453 6.03 1.01 28.68
N ASN A 454 4.87 0.34 28.72
CA ASN A 454 3.78 0.50 27.76
C ASN A 454 3.34 1.96 27.66
N GLU A 455 3.30 2.69 28.79
CA GLU A 455 2.94 4.11 28.81
C GLU A 455 3.86 5.01 27.98
N ILE A 456 5.10 4.58 27.74
CA ILE A 456 6.13 5.38 27.04
C ILE A 456 6.16 5.03 25.56
N PHE A 457 6.13 3.75 25.23
CA PHE A 457 6.35 3.31 23.86
C PHE A 457 5.04 3.25 23.08
N MET A 458 4.06 2.46 23.50
CA MET A 458 2.99 2.06 22.58
C MET A 458 1.60 2.34 23.12
N THR A 459 0.60 2.34 22.24
CA THR A 459 -0.78 2.40 22.71
C THR A 459 -1.14 1.07 23.38
N LYS A 460 -2.01 1.14 24.40
CA LYS A 460 -2.52 -0.05 25.08
C LYS A 460 -3.09 -1.07 24.09
N ASP A 461 -3.77 -0.60 23.05
CA ASP A 461 -4.36 -1.45 21.99
C ASP A 461 -3.28 -2.17 21.17
N SER A 462 -2.21 -1.46 20.78
CA SER A 462 -1.09 -2.09 20.05
C SER A 462 -0.42 -3.17 20.89
N TYR A 463 -0.26 -2.93 22.19
CA TYR A 463 0.27 -3.93 23.12
C TYR A 463 -0.64 -5.15 23.21
N MET A 464 -1.97 -4.94 23.32
CA MET A 464 -2.93 -6.04 23.38
C MET A 464 -2.89 -6.89 22.12
N LEU A 465 -2.81 -6.28 20.94
CA LEU A 465 -2.71 -7.01 19.68
C LEU A 465 -1.49 -7.96 19.67
N MET A 466 -0.30 -7.46 20.04
CA MET A 466 0.91 -8.28 20.06
C MET A 466 0.85 -9.38 21.13
N ALA A 467 0.30 -9.08 22.30
CA ALA A 467 0.14 -10.08 23.36
C ALA A 467 -0.84 -11.19 22.93
N LEU A 468 -1.93 -10.83 22.24
CA LEU A 468 -2.95 -11.78 21.78
C LEU A 468 -2.42 -12.63 20.64
N GLU A 469 -1.64 -12.05 19.75
CA GLU A 469 -0.92 -12.79 18.71
C GLU A 469 0.11 -13.76 19.32
N PHE A 470 0.82 -13.35 20.37
CA PHE A 470 1.71 -14.25 21.12
C PHE A 470 0.94 -15.43 21.71
N LYS A 471 -0.18 -15.19 22.43
CA LYS A 471 -1.04 -16.27 22.95
C LYS A 471 -1.52 -17.19 21.84
N ARG A 472 -1.95 -16.64 20.70
CA ARG A 472 -2.37 -17.43 19.55
C ARG A 472 -1.25 -18.34 19.03
N LYS A 473 -0.07 -17.76 18.82
CA LYS A 473 1.07 -18.45 18.19
C LYS A 473 1.65 -19.54 19.09
N TYR A 474 1.72 -19.28 20.39
CA TYR A 474 2.41 -20.17 21.35
C TYR A 474 1.48 -20.90 22.32
N GLN A 475 0.18 -20.66 22.25
CA GLN A 475 -0.85 -21.29 23.10
C GLN A 475 -0.62 -21.10 24.61
N GLU A 476 0.07 -20.02 25.02
CA GLU A 476 0.30 -19.69 26.44
C GLU A 476 -0.85 -18.84 27.00
N SER A 477 -1.85 -19.48 27.61
CA SER A 477 -3.03 -18.80 28.16
C SER A 477 -2.75 -18.05 29.47
N GLU A 478 -1.80 -18.54 30.28
CA GLU A 478 -1.48 -18.02 31.61
C GLU A 478 -1.05 -16.54 31.61
N VAL A 479 -0.56 -16.05 30.46
CA VAL A 479 -0.02 -14.70 30.34
C VAL A 479 -1.10 -13.61 30.48
N PHE A 480 -2.37 -13.98 30.27
CA PHE A 480 -3.52 -13.07 30.39
C PHE A 480 -4.25 -13.14 31.74
N ASN A 481 -3.70 -13.84 32.74
CA ASN A 481 -4.33 -13.96 34.06
C ASN A 481 -4.35 -12.67 34.89
N ASP A 482 -3.76 -11.58 34.38
CA ASP A 482 -3.80 -10.27 35.01
C ASP A 482 -5.17 -9.59 34.75
N ALA A 483 -6.00 -9.51 35.80
CA ALA A 483 -7.34 -8.91 35.76
C ALA A 483 -7.35 -7.47 35.19
N SER A 484 -6.21 -6.76 35.20
CA SER A 484 -6.10 -5.42 34.61
C SER A 484 -6.29 -5.39 33.08
N PHE A 485 -5.98 -6.49 32.38
CA PHE A 485 -6.18 -6.60 30.93
C PHE A 485 -7.66 -6.77 30.58
N LEU A 486 -8.33 -7.72 31.26
CA LEU A 486 -9.73 -8.07 31.03
C LEU A 486 -10.70 -6.90 31.27
N ASN A 487 -10.29 -5.91 32.07
CA ASN A 487 -11.11 -4.74 32.36
C ASN A 487 -10.94 -3.60 31.35
N SER A 488 -10.04 -3.71 30.38
CA SER A 488 -9.84 -2.65 29.38
C SER A 488 -10.75 -2.82 28.17
N THR A 489 -11.40 -1.74 27.74
CA THR A 489 -12.28 -1.75 26.55
C THR A 489 -11.52 -2.15 25.29
N GLY A 490 -10.28 -1.66 25.13
CA GLY A 490 -9.40 -2.00 24.02
C GLY A 490 -8.98 -3.47 23.95
N PHE A 491 -9.09 -4.22 25.05
CA PHE A 491 -8.77 -5.65 25.06
C PHE A 491 -9.73 -6.44 24.16
N TYR A 492 -11.04 -6.23 24.27
CA TYR A 492 -12.02 -6.97 23.47
C TYR A 492 -11.96 -6.60 21.99
N GLU A 493 -11.77 -5.32 21.67
CA GLU A 493 -11.57 -4.89 20.29
C GLU A 493 -10.32 -5.55 19.69
N SER A 494 -9.19 -5.57 20.43
CA SER A 494 -7.96 -6.23 20.01
C SER A 494 -8.13 -7.75 19.88
N LEU A 495 -8.87 -8.37 20.81
CA LEU A 495 -9.19 -9.79 20.80
C LEU A 495 -9.92 -10.17 19.51
N PHE A 496 -10.93 -9.38 19.13
CA PHE A 496 -11.64 -9.58 17.87
C PHE A 496 -10.77 -9.36 16.65
N VAL A 497 -9.90 -8.34 16.66
CA VAL A 497 -8.99 -8.10 15.53
C VAL A 497 -8.12 -9.31 15.29
N VAL A 498 -7.47 -9.85 16.33
CA VAL A 498 -6.58 -11.02 16.19
C VAL A 498 -7.37 -12.29 15.88
N SER A 499 -8.53 -12.50 16.51
CA SER A 499 -9.35 -13.70 16.25
C SER A 499 -9.91 -13.73 14.83
N VAL A 500 -10.35 -12.57 14.29
CA VAL A 500 -10.80 -12.44 12.90
C VAL A 500 -9.63 -12.64 11.92
N LEU A 501 -8.49 -11.97 12.16
CA LEU A 501 -7.28 -12.07 11.32
C LEU A 501 -6.88 -13.52 11.02
N TYR A 502 -6.86 -14.34 12.06
CA TYR A 502 -6.35 -15.70 11.99
C TYR A 502 -7.45 -16.77 11.98
N ALA A 503 -8.72 -16.34 11.88
CA ALA A 503 -9.90 -17.18 12.06
C ALA A 503 -9.80 -18.10 13.30
N ASP A 504 -9.25 -17.58 14.40
CA ASP A 504 -8.90 -18.37 15.57
C ASP A 504 -9.94 -18.19 16.68
N TYR A 505 -10.98 -19.03 16.65
CA TYR A 505 -12.06 -18.94 17.63
C TYR A 505 -11.59 -19.35 19.03
N LYS A 506 -10.49 -20.12 19.15
CA LYS A 506 -9.92 -20.50 20.44
C LYS A 506 -9.38 -19.31 21.22
N LEU A 507 -9.08 -18.19 20.55
CA LEU A 507 -8.78 -16.94 21.26
C LEU A 507 -10.00 -16.40 22.02
N LEU A 508 -11.20 -16.61 21.46
CA LEU A 508 -12.47 -16.22 22.06
C LEU A 508 -12.96 -17.25 23.10
N GLU A 509 -12.55 -18.51 22.96
CA GLU A 509 -12.63 -19.50 24.03
C GLU A 509 -11.60 -19.15 25.11
N PHE A 510 -11.98 -18.29 26.05
CA PHE A 510 -11.22 -18.22 27.28
C PHE A 510 -11.31 -19.56 27.99
N ASP A 511 -10.17 -20.21 28.26
CA ASP A 511 -10.09 -21.43 29.10
C ASP A 511 -10.89 -21.28 30.40
N SER A 512 -10.95 -20.05 30.91
CA SER A 512 -11.91 -19.65 31.93
C SER A 512 -13.27 -19.32 31.30
N PHE A 513 -13.97 -20.32 30.75
CA PHE A 513 -15.37 -20.15 30.34
C PHE A 513 -16.22 -19.62 31.52
N ASP A 514 -15.79 -19.89 32.75
CA ASP A 514 -16.31 -19.30 33.99
C ASP A 514 -16.27 -17.76 34.03
N ILE A 515 -15.30 -17.13 33.35
CA ILE A 515 -15.24 -15.67 33.20
C ILE A 515 -16.26 -15.19 32.16
N LEU A 516 -16.42 -15.90 31.04
CA LEU A 516 -17.42 -15.53 30.02
C LEU A 516 -18.86 -15.77 30.47
N GLN A 517 -19.10 -16.75 31.35
CA GLN A 517 -20.42 -16.93 31.98
C GLN A 517 -20.83 -15.77 32.87
N ARG A 518 -19.91 -14.89 33.27
CA ARG A 518 -20.33 -13.59 33.79
C ARG A 518 -20.84 -12.78 32.61
N ASP A 519 -22.17 -12.67 32.50
CA ASP A 519 -22.91 -11.94 31.45
C ASP A 519 -22.25 -10.61 31.02
N SER A 520 -21.61 -9.91 31.95
CA SER A 520 -20.88 -8.66 31.66
C SER A 520 -19.78 -8.77 30.60
N HIS A 521 -19.07 -9.89 30.50
CA HIS A 521 -17.98 -10.05 29.52
C HIS A 521 -18.52 -10.39 28.13
N LEU A 522 -19.54 -11.24 28.04
CA LEU A 522 -20.22 -11.52 26.78
C LEU A 522 -20.86 -10.25 26.20
N GLU A 523 -21.46 -9.40 27.03
CA GLU A 523 -22.03 -8.12 26.57
C GLU A 523 -20.94 -7.12 26.15
N LYS A 524 -19.79 -7.07 26.83
CA LYS A 524 -18.63 -6.29 26.37
C LYS A 524 -18.09 -6.79 25.04
N LEU A 525 -18.06 -8.11 24.87
CA LEU A 525 -17.65 -8.77 23.65
C LEU A 525 -18.62 -8.41 22.50
N LYS A 526 -19.94 -8.56 22.69
CA LYS A 526 -20.95 -8.12 21.71
C LYS A 526 -20.85 -6.63 21.37
N SER A 527 -20.67 -5.78 22.38
CA SER A 527 -20.51 -4.33 22.19
C SER A 527 -19.26 -4.00 21.37
N SER A 528 -18.14 -4.67 21.68
CA SER A 528 -16.87 -4.49 20.96
C SER A 528 -16.93 -5.02 19.53
N PHE A 529 -17.64 -6.13 19.31
CA PHE A 529 -17.91 -6.66 17.98
C PHE A 529 -18.69 -5.66 17.12
N ASN A 530 -19.80 -5.13 17.65
CA ASN A 530 -20.58 -4.11 16.95
C ASN A 530 -19.71 -2.87 16.69
N THR A 531 -18.95 -2.42 17.68
CA THR A 531 -18.06 -1.27 17.53
C THR A 531 -17.00 -1.50 16.45
N PHE A 532 -16.39 -2.69 16.43
CA PHE A 532 -15.42 -3.09 15.41
C PHE A 532 -16.05 -3.08 14.00
N PHE A 533 -17.23 -3.67 13.84
CA PHE A 533 -17.95 -3.73 12.57
C PHE A 533 -18.44 -2.37 12.07
N TYR A 534 -18.95 -1.51 12.95
CA TYR A 534 -19.48 -0.20 12.55
C TYR A 534 -18.40 0.87 12.41
N ARG A 535 -17.29 0.80 13.15
CA ARG A 535 -16.21 1.81 13.08
C ARG A 535 -15.19 1.55 11.99
N LYS A 536 -14.76 0.30 11.79
CA LYS A 536 -13.71 0.03 10.78
C LYS A 536 -14.33 0.13 9.40
N ARG A 537 -13.74 0.98 8.55
CA ARG A 537 -14.17 1.12 7.15
C ARG A 537 -14.07 -0.25 6.47
N ARG A 538 -14.98 -0.51 5.54
CA ARG A 538 -15.03 -1.73 4.70
C ARG A 538 -13.65 -2.10 4.10
N SER A 539 -12.79 -1.10 3.85
CA SER A 539 -11.41 -1.28 3.37
C SER A 539 -10.52 -2.08 4.33
N ASP A 540 -10.68 -1.89 5.64
CA ASP A 540 -9.81 -2.54 6.63
C ASP A 540 -10.19 -4.03 6.76
N PHE A 541 -11.47 -4.35 6.55
CA PHE A 541 -11.99 -5.73 6.58
C PHE A 541 -11.38 -6.62 5.50
N GLN A 542 -11.20 -6.08 4.29
CA GLN A 542 -10.56 -6.80 3.18
C GLN A 542 -9.12 -7.21 3.53
N ALA A 543 -8.40 -6.39 4.30
CA ALA A 543 -7.05 -6.73 4.75
C ALA A 543 -7.05 -7.87 5.78
N PHE A 544 -8.10 -7.98 6.60
CA PHE A 544 -8.15 -8.94 7.71
C PHE A 544 -8.36 -10.39 7.25
N PHE A 545 -9.18 -10.65 6.23
CA PHE A 545 -9.47 -12.03 5.77
C PHE A 545 -8.38 -12.67 4.91
N LEU A 546 -7.37 -11.90 4.50
CA LEU A 546 -6.31 -12.40 3.61
C LEU A 546 -5.27 -13.26 4.32
N VAL A 547 -5.17 -13.19 5.65
CA VAL A 547 -4.10 -13.88 6.39
C VAL A 547 -4.37 -15.38 6.54
N SER A 548 -5.58 -15.77 6.95
CA SER A 548 -5.95 -17.19 6.97
C SER A 548 -6.26 -17.68 5.55
N LYS A 549 -5.50 -18.65 5.05
CA LYS A 549 -5.78 -19.31 3.75
C LYS A 549 -6.79 -20.45 3.88
N ASP A 550 -7.12 -20.85 5.11
CA ASP A 550 -7.97 -21.99 5.43
C ASP A 550 -9.43 -21.56 5.57
N ILE A 551 -10.24 -21.89 4.56
CA ILE A 551 -11.67 -21.53 4.50
C ILE A 551 -12.50 -22.32 5.51
N GLU A 552 -12.14 -23.57 5.78
CA GLU A 552 -12.87 -24.40 6.76
C GLU A 552 -12.75 -23.78 8.14
N LYS A 553 -11.53 -23.37 8.52
CA LYS A 553 -11.27 -22.65 9.77
C LYS A 553 -12.04 -21.32 9.85
N GLN A 554 -12.16 -20.58 8.74
CA GLN A 554 -12.96 -19.35 8.68
C GLN A 554 -14.45 -19.62 8.91
N ILE A 555 -14.99 -20.70 8.35
CA ILE A 555 -16.39 -21.10 8.55
C ILE A 555 -16.62 -21.57 9.99
N GLU A 556 -15.70 -22.34 10.57
CA GLU A 556 -15.75 -22.73 11.99
C GLU A 556 -15.73 -21.51 12.93
N TYR A 557 -14.92 -20.50 12.61
CA TYR A 557 -14.89 -19.25 13.34
C TYR A 557 -16.24 -18.54 13.33
N ILE A 558 -16.89 -18.49 12.17
CA ILE A 558 -18.25 -17.93 12.05
C ILE A 558 -19.27 -18.77 12.84
N ASP A 559 -19.21 -20.11 12.74
CA ASP A 559 -20.09 -21.01 13.50
C ASP A 559 -19.99 -20.69 15.00
N PHE A 560 -18.77 -20.49 15.49
CA PHE A 560 -18.51 -20.08 16.87
C PHE A 560 -19.12 -18.71 17.21
N LEU A 561 -18.94 -17.69 16.36
CA LEU A 561 -19.56 -16.36 16.59
C LEU A 561 -21.10 -16.43 16.61
N CYS A 562 -21.69 -17.29 15.79
CA CYS A 562 -23.13 -17.54 15.78
C CYS A 562 -23.58 -18.28 17.05
N LYS A 563 -22.83 -19.27 17.55
CA LYS A 563 -23.11 -19.93 18.84
C LYS A 563 -23.17 -18.94 20.00
N LEU A 564 -22.27 -17.95 20.01
CA LEU A 564 -22.23 -16.92 21.04
C LEU A 564 -23.27 -15.81 20.86
N ASN A 565 -24.11 -15.88 19.81
CA ASN A 565 -25.08 -14.85 19.45
C ASN A 565 -24.45 -13.44 19.35
N ILE A 566 -23.22 -13.38 18.81
CA ILE A 566 -22.46 -12.14 18.61
C ILE A 566 -22.77 -11.57 17.21
N CYS A 567 -22.85 -12.45 16.22
CA CYS A 567 -23.00 -12.07 14.82
C CYS A 567 -24.49 -11.90 14.48
N LYS A 568 -24.91 -10.66 14.16
CA LYS A 568 -26.22 -10.43 13.51
C LYS A 568 -26.15 -10.86 12.04
N ILE A 569 -27.30 -11.16 11.43
CA ILE A 569 -27.42 -11.54 10.00
C ILE A 569 -26.65 -10.58 9.10
N ASP A 570 -26.76 -9.26 9.34
CA ASP A 570 -26.10 -8.25 8.52
C ASP A 570 -24.57 -8.33 8.63
N SER A 571 -24.03 -8.48 9.83
CA SER A 571 -22.57 -8.65 10.06
C SER A 571 -22.05 -9.95 9.47
N LEU A 572 -22.85 -11.01 9.49
CA LEU A 572 -22.51 -12.29 8.89
C LEU A 572 -22.38 -12.16 7.36
N SER A 573 -23.26 -11.39 6.72
CA SER A 573 -23.21 -11.22 5.26
C SER A 573 -21.87 -10.63 4.78
N GLU A 574 -21.29 -9.72 5.57
CA GLU A 574 -19.97 -9.15 5.28
C GLU A 574 -18.85 -10.19 5.42
N PHE A 575 -18.87 -10.98 6.50
CA PHE A 575 -17.91 -12.07 6.69
C PHE A 575 -17.99 -13.10 5.55
N VAL A 576 -19.20 -13.58 5.26
CA VAL A 576 -19.40 -14.56 4.20
C VAL A 576 -18.97 -14.00 2.85
N ARG A 577 -19.22 -12.71 2.58
CA ARG A 577 -18.73 -12.07 1.34
C ARG A 577 -17.22 -12.18 1.21
N GLU A 578 -16.46 -11.86 2.25
CA GLU A 578 -14.99 -11.92 2.18
C GLU A 578 -14.48 -13.37 2.01
N ILE A 579 -15.14 -14.34 2.65
CA ILE A 579 -14.82 -15.77 2.49
C ILE A 579 -15.03 -16.22 1.03
N ILE A 580 -16.17 -15.88 0.41
CA ILE A 580 -16.51 -16.37 -0.94
C ILE A 580 -15.71 -15.68 -2.06
N LEU A 581 -15.14 -14.50 -1.76
CA LEU A 581 -14.24 -13.76 -2.64
C LEU A 581 -12.81 -14.29 -2.58
N SER A 582 -12.50 -15.11 -1.57
CA SER A 582 -11.18 -15.74 -1.46
C SER A 582 -10.94 -16.69 -2.62
N LYS A 583 -9.74 -16.60 -3.22
CA LYS A 583 -9.28 -17.55 -4.26
C LYS A 583 -9.14 -19.00 -3.75
N TYR A 584 -9.20 -19.21 -2.44
CA TYR A 584 -9.15 -20.51 -1.79
C TYR A 584 -10.55 -21.14 -1.59
N PHE A 585 -11.62 -20.44 -1.99
CA PHE A 585 -12.98 -20.96 -1.89
C PHE A 585 -13.26 -22.00 -2.98
N ILE A 586 -13.63 -23.23 -2.60
CA ILE A 586 -13.83 -24.38 -3.50
C ILE A 586 -15.30 -24.79 -3.46
N ILE A 587 -15.91 -24.90 -4.65
CA ILE A 587 -17.26 -25.43 -4.86
C ILE A 587 -17.12 -26.89 -5.30
N PRO A 588 -17.87 -27.85 -4.71
CA PRO A 588 -18.97 -27.68 -3.75
C PRO A 588 -18.54 -27.60 -2.27
N GLN A 589 -17.35 -28.10 -1.91
CA GLN A 589 -16.92 -28.35 -0.52
C GLN A 589 -17.23 -27.21 0.46
N HIS A 590 -16.72 -26.00 0.22
CA HIS A 590 -16.92 -24.88 1.16
C HIS A 590 -18.32 -24.28 1.06
N ALA A 591 -18.98 -24.41 -0.08
CA ALA A 591 -20.36 -23.95 -0.26
C ALA A 591 -21.32 -24.77 0.61
N ASP A 592 -21.12 -26.08 0.69
CA ASP A 592 -21.94 -26.98 1.52
C ASP A 592 -21.74 -26.71 3.02
N LEU A 593 -20.51 -26.42 3.44
CA LEU A 593 -20.21 -26.01 4.81
C LEU A 593 -20.93 -24.70 5.17
N LEU A 594 -20.88 -23.69 4.29
CA LEU A 594 -21.63 -22.45 4.48
C LEU A 594 -23.15 -22.69 4.51
N ALA A 595 -23.68 -23.52 3.62
CA ALA A 595 -25.11 -23.83 3.59
C ALA A 595 -25.58 -24.50 4.89
N ASN A 596 -24.78 -25.42 5.44
CA ASN A 596 -25.06 -26.07 6.73
C ASN A 596 -25.05 -25.06 7.89
N LEU A 597 -24.10 -24.11 7.88
CA LEU A 597 -24.06 -23.01 8.83
C LEU A 597 -25.33 -22.14 8.73
N PHE A 598 -25.74 -21.79 7.51
CA PHE A 598 -26.96 -21.01 7.30
C PHE A 598 -28.22 -21.74 7.79
N LYS A 599 -28.32 -23.03 7.47
CA LYS A 599 -29.43 -23.89 7.92
C LYS A 599 -29.48 -24.00 9.45
N LYS A 600 -28.32 -24.06 10.11
CA LYS A 600 -28.22 -24.20 11.57
C LYS A 600 -28.70 -22.96 12.33
N TYR A 601 -28.37 -21.76 11.85
CA TYR A 601 -28.64 -20.51 12.59
C TYR A 601 -29.77 -19.65 12.03
N PHE A 602 -30.12 -19.79 10.75
CA PHE A 602 -31.02 -18.84 10.08
C PHE A 602 -32.27 -19.46 9.49
N PHE A 603 -32.44 -20.78 9.56
CA PHE A 603 -33.62 -21.45 8.99
C PHE A 603 -34.94 -20.98 9.61
N ASN A 604 -34.94 -20.61 10.90
CA ASN A 604 -36.12 -20.09 11.60
C ASN A 604 -36.25 -18.56 11.56
N SER A 605 -35.26 -17.85 11.01
CA SER A 605 -35.28 -16.38 10.87
C SER A 605 -35.84 -15.98 9.50
N LYS A 606 -36.15 -14.69 9.29
CA LYS A 606 -36.42 -14.18 7.93
C LYS A 606 -35.28 -14.65 7.01
N LYS A 607 -35.62 -15.28 5.89
CA LYS A 607 -34.65 -15.82 4.92
C LYS A 607 -33.53 -14.81 4.67
N SER A 608 -32.28 -15.27 4.71
CA SER A 608 -31.14 -14.41 4.44
C SER A 608 -31.16 -13.94 2.98
N ASN A 609 -30.79 -12.69 2.71
CA ASN A 609 -30.77 -12.16 1.35
C ASN A 609 -29.66 -12.85 0.54
N ALA A 610 -29.99 -13.37 -0.65
CA ALA A 610 -29.02 -13.97 -1.57
C ALA A 610 -27.98 -12.97 -2.11
N LEU A 611 -28.13 -11.67 -1.81
CA LEU A 611 -27.20 -10.59 -2.14
C LEU A 611 -25.74 -10.90 -1.76
N VAL A 612 -25.50 -11.74 -0.74
CA VAL A 612 -24.13 -12.11 -0.36
C VAL A 612 -23.38 -12.84 -1.48
N PHE A 613 -24.07 -13.60 -2.33
CA PHE A 613 -23.44 -14.45 -3.36
C PHE A 613 -23.24 -13.77 -4.71
N VAL A 614 -23.74 -12.54 -4.91
CA VAL A 614 -23.72 -11.85 -6.22
C VAL A 614 -22.32 -11.56 -6.76
N TYR A 615 -21.29 -11.67 -5.93
CA TYR A 615 -19.91 -11.42 -6.35
C TYR A 615 -19.18 -12.69 -6.85
N ASN A 616 -19.82 -13.86 -6.75
CA ASN A 616 -19.26 -15.12 -7.24
C ASN A 616 -20.33 -15.89 -8.02
N ARG A 617 -20.26 -15.82 -9.36
CA ARG A 617 -21.26 -16.37 -10.27
C ARG A 617 -21.55 -17.86 -10.04
N GLU A 618 -20.50 -18.66 -10.02
CA GLU A 618 -20.62 -20.11 -9.87
C GLU A 618 -21.23 -20.46 -8.52
N LEU A 619 -20.87 -19.71 -7.47
CA LEU A 619 -21.45 -19.86 -6.15
C LEU A 619 -22.93 -19.47 -6.11
N PHE A 620 -23.30 -18.34 -6.74
CA PHE A 620 -24.69 -17.90 -6.83
C PHE A 620 -25.56 -18.97 -7.48
N LYS A 621 -25.12 -19.52 -8.63
CA LYS A 621 -25.81 -20.61 -9.32
C LYS A 621 -25.87 -21.89 -8.49
N TYR A 622 -24.78 -22.22 -7.80
CA TYR A 622 -24.71 -23.39 -6.93
C TYR A 622 -25.70 -23.32 -5.77
N PHE A 623 -25.75 -22.19 -5.06
CA PHE A 623 -26.69 -21.99 -3.95
C PHE A 623 -28.14 -21.93 -4.41
N TYR A 624 -28.42 -21.36 -5.57
CA TYR A 624 -29.79 -21.40 -6.12
C TYR A 624 -30.22 -22.84 -6.42
N LYS A 625 -29.40 -23.61 -7.14
CA LYS A 625 -29.76 -24.99 -7.53
C LYS A 625 -29.91 -25.95 -6.35
N ASN A 626 -29.03 -25.84 -5.35
CA ASN A 626 -28.97 -26.82 -4.25
C ASN A 626 -29.65 -26.35 -2.96
N TYR A 627 -29.81 -25.04 -2.76
CA TYR A 627 -30.21 -24.43 -1.49
C TYR A 627 -31.22 -23.28 -1.64
N VAL A 628 -32.06 -23.29 -2.69
CA VAL A 628 -33.05 -22.22 -2.95
C VAL A 628 -33.89 -21.84 -1.73
N GLY A 629 -34.27 -22.82 -0.90
CA GLY A 629 -35.12 -22.63 0.27
C GLY A 629 -34.50 -21.81 1.41
N LEU A 630 -33.17 -21.68 1.45
CA LEU A 630 -32.46 -21.00 2.53
C LEU A 630 -32.41 -19.46 2.37
N PHE A 631 -32.60 -18.95 1.16
CA PHE A 631 -32.37 -17.54 0.85
C PHE A 631 -33.58 -16.86 0.23
N ASP A 632 -33.66 -15.55 0.44
CA ASP A 632 -34.56 -14.66 -0.29
C ASP A 632 -33.88 -14.21 -1.57
N TRP A 633 -34.45 -14.65 -2.69
CA TRP A 633 -33.98 -14.35 -4.04
C TRP A 633 -34.80 -13.26 -4.73
N THR A 634 -35.76 -12.66 -4.03
CA THR A 634 -36.70 -11.67 -4.60
C THR A 634 -36.14 -10.24 -4.61
N SER A 635 -34.97 -10.01 -4.01
CA SER A 635 -34.37 -8.68 -3.92
C SER A 635 -34.04 -8.12 -5.30
N GLU A 636 -34.66 -7.00 -5.69
CA GLU A 636 -34.37 -6.25 -6.92
C GLU A 636 -32.88 -5.84 -7.04
N ILE A 637 -32.21 -5.68 -5.89
CA ILE A 637 -30.79 -5.29 -5.83
C ILE A 637 -29.91 -6.34 -6.54
N ILE A 638 -30.28 -7.62 -6.48
CA ILE A 638 -29.54 -8.71 -7.15
C ILE A 638 -29.52 -8.48 -8.66
N ALA A 639 -30.70 -8.28 -9.25
CA ALA A 639 -30.83 -8.02 -10.68
C ALA A 639 -30.10 -6.74 -11.09
N ASN A 640 -30.29 -5.66 -10.32
CA ASN A 640 -29.63 -4.38 -10.58
C ASN A 640 -28.11 -4.49 -10.60
N LEU A 641 -27.51 -5.27 -9.69
CA LEU A 641 -26.06 -5.47 -9.65
C LEU A 641 -25.54 -6.25 -10.85
N PHE A 642 -26.23 -7.31 -11.29
CA PHE A 642 -25.81 -8.07 -12.47
C PHE A 642 -25.95 -7.28 -13.76
N VAL A 643 -27.03 -6.51 -13.91
CA VAL A 643 -27.20 -5.59 -15.05
C VAL A 643 -26.10 -4.54 -15.05
N LYS A 644 -25.81 -3.95 -13.89
CA LYS A 644 -24.76 -2.94 -13.75
C LYS A 644 -23.37 -3.48 -14.07
N ASN A 645 -23.11 -4.75 -13.78
CA ASN A 645 -21.84 -5.42 -14.04
C ASN A 645 -21.75 -6.04 -15.44
N ASP A 646 -22.75 -5.85 -16.30
CA ASP A 646 -22.85 -6.46 -17.65
C ASP A 646 -22.72 -8.00 -17.63
N ASP A 647 -23.23 -8.68 -16.58
CA ASP A 647 -23.19 -10.15 -16.45
C ASP A 647 -24.42 -10.79 -17.12
N ILE A 648 -24.39 -10.84 -18.45
CA ILE A 648 -25.48 -11.36 -19.30
C ILE A 648 -25.87 -12.79 -18.90
N GLU A 649 -24.91 -13.63 -18.57
CA GLU A 649 -25.20 -15.04 -18.25
C GLU A 649 -25.94 -15.17 -16.92
N LEU A 650 -25.66 -14.30 -15.94
CA LEU A 650 -26.46 -14.25 -14.71
C LEU A 650 -27.85 -13.66 -14.94
N ILE A 651 -28.00 -12.66 -15.82
CA ILE A 651 -29.34 -12.15 -16.17
C ILE A 651 -30.18 -13.22 -16.87
N GLU A 652 -29.59 -13.95 -17.81
CA GLU A 652 -30.26 -15.10 -18.44
C GLU A 652 -30.68 -16.13 -17.39
N PHE A 653 -29.77 -16.42 -16.45
CA PHE A 653 -30.04 -17.33 -15.35
C PHE A 653 -31.20 -16.84 -14.47
N LEU A 654 -31.25 -15.54 -14.12
CA LEU A 654 -32.36 -14.96 -13.36
C LEU A 654 -33.68 -15.10 -14.11
N HIS A 655 -33.69 -14.77 -15.41
CA HIS A 655 -34.88 -14.82 -16.27
C HIS A 655 -35.45 -16.25 -16.36
N VAL A 656 -34.60 -17.23 -16.71
CA VAL A 656 -35.00 -18.63 -16.89
C VAL A 656 -35.56 -19.23 -15.60
N ASN A 657 -35.05 -18.80 -14.45
CA ASN A 657 -35.42 -19.35 -13.14
C ASN A 657 -36.46 -18.50 -12.38
N GLY A 658 -36.99 -17.43 -13.00
CA GLY A 658 -37.97 -16.54 -12.37
C GLY A 658 -37.47 -15.88 -11.08
N ILE A 659 -36.19 -15.47 -11.06
CA ILE A 659 -35.52 -14.90 -9.89
C ILE A 659 -35.52 -13.38 -9.95
N SER A 660 -35.93 -12.72 -8.86
CA SER A 660 -35.98 -11.26 -8.73
C SER A 660 -36.93 -10.58 -9.72
N ASP A 661 -37.26 -9.31 -9.48
CA ASP A 661 -38.00 -8.50 -10.45
C ASP A 661 -37.03 -7.85 -11.45
N LEU A 662 -36.99 -8.40 -12.66
CA LEU A 662 -36.16 -7.89 -13.75
C LEU A 662 -36.79 -6.68 -14.48
N ASN A 663 -38.06 -6.32 -14.21
CA ASN A 663 -38.76 -5.25 -14.93
C ASN A 663 -38.09 -3.89 -14.76
N LEU A 664 -37.52 -3.61 -13.58
CA LEU A 664 -36.81 -2.35 -13.30
C LEU A 664 -35.30 -2.48 -13.45
N ALA A 665 -34.77 -3.70 -13.60
CA ALA A 665 -33.34 -3.92 -13.63
C ALA A 665 -32.68 -3.35 -14.89
N ILE A 666 -33.40 -3.36 -16.03
CA ILE A 666 -32.92 -2.81 -17.31
C ILE A 666 -32.52 -1.33 -17.20
N ASP A 667 -33.15 -0.58 -16.30
CA ASP A 667 -32.84 0.83 -16.04
C ASP A 667 -31.40 1.05 -15.56
N PHE A 668 -30.74 0.01 -15.03
CA PHE A 668 -29.37 0.04 -14.54
C PHE A 668 -28.34 -0.44 -15.59
N SER A 669 -28.76 -0.67 -16.83
CA SER A 669 -27.87 -1.07 -17.93
C SER A 669 -26.76 -0.04 -18.10
N GLN A 670 -25.52 -0.52 -18.22
CA GLN A 670 -24.36 0.34 -18.49
C GLN A 670 -23.88 0.26 -19.94
N THR A 671 -24.28 -0.78 -20.66
CA THR A 671 -23.84 -1.04 -22.04
C THR A 671 -25.06 -1.26 -22.95
N LEU A 672 -24.88 -0.97 -24.25
CA LEU A 672 -25.92 -1.24 -25.25
C LEU A 672 -26.21 -2.75 -25.34
N LYS A 673 -25.15 -3.56 -25.19
CA LYS A 673 -25.21 -5.02 -25.24
C LYS A 673 -26.15 -5.61 -24.18
N MET A 674 -26.06 -5.16 -22.93
CA MET A 674 -26.96 -5.59 -21.85
C MET A 674 -28.41 -5.18 -22.12
N ALA A 675 -28.62 -3.93 -22.54
CA ALA A 675 -29.95 -3.42 -22.82
C ALA A 675 -30.65 -4.18 -23.96
N ASP A 676 -29.94 -4.39 -25.08
CA ASP A 676 -30.45 -5.17 -26.21
C ASP A 676 -30.78 -6.61 -25.80
N PHE A 677 -29.95 -7.20 -24.94
CA PHE A 677 -30.20 -8.53 -24.39
C PHE A 677 -31.49 -8.55 -23.55
N MET A 678 -31.67 -7.60 -22.63
CA MET A 678 -32.88 -7.52 -21.80
C MET A 678 -34.14 -7.22 -22.61
N ILE A 679 -34.07 -6.38 -23.65
CA ILE A 679 -35.19 -6.14 -24.57
C ILE A 679 -35.59 -7.42 -25.29
N LYS A 680 -34.62 -8.24 -25.73
CA LYS A 680 -34.90 -9.55 -26.35
C LYS A 680 -35.56 -10.53 -25.38
N LEU A 681 -35.31 -10.40 -24.07
CA LEU A 681 -36.01 -11.14 -23.02
C LEU A 681 -37.42 -10.58 -22.70
N GLY A 682 -37.82 -9.47 -23.34
CA GLY A 682 -39.13 -8.86 -23.17
C GLY A 682 -39.22 -7.74 -22.13
N TYR A 683 -38.09 -7.32 -21.55
CA TYR A 683 -38.07 -6.21 -20.59
C TYR A 683 -38.04 -4.85 -21.29
N ASN A 684 -38.74 -3.88 -20.72
CA ASN A 684 -38.83 -2.53 -21.26
C ASN A 684 -38.26 -1.52 -20.27
N PHE A 685 -37.57 -0.52 -20.78
CA PHE A 685 -37.08 0.58 -19.97
C PHE A 685 -38.22 1.29 -19.24
N SER A 686 -38.01 1.57 -17.95
CA SER A 686 -38.88 2.47 -17.20
C SER A 686 -38.49 3.93 -17.44
N LYS A 687 -39.32 4.87 -16.98
CA LYS A 687 -38.99 6.31 -17.04
C LYS A 687 -37.70 6.65 -16.28
N LYS A 688 -37.37 5.89 -15.23
CA LYS A 688 -36.17 6.10 -14.40
C LYS A 688 -34.88 5.75 -15.14
N SER A 689 -34.95 4.95 -16.20
CA SER A 689 -33.80 4.62 -17.06
C SER A 689 -33.13 5.86 -17.64
N LEU A 690 -33.90 6.83 -18.15
CA LEU A 690 -33.33 8.02 -18.77
C LEU A 690 -32.49 8.81 -17.75
N GLU A 691 -32.95 8.88 -16.51
CA GLU A 691 -32.18 9.44 -15.39
C GLU A 691 -30.93 8.61 -15.12
N THR A 692 -31.07 7.30 -14.86
CA THR A 692 -29.94 6.42 -14.50
C THR A 692 -28.87 6.43 -15.59
N ILE A 693 -29.25 6.30 -16.86
CA ILE A 693 -28.35 6.28 -18.02
C ILE A 693 -27.65 7.63 -18.19
N SER A 694 -28.39 8.75 -18.06
CA SER A 694 -27.77 10.10 -18.17
C SER A 694 -26.73 10.40 -17.08
N ASN A 695 -26.70 9.62 -15.99
CA ASN A 695 -25.73 9.77 -14.91
C ASN A 695 -24.50 8.84 -15.03
N ILE A 696 -24.39 7.99 -16.07
CA ILE A 696 -23.27 7.04 -16.23
C ILE A 696 -21.98 7.77 -16.63
N ASP A 697 -21.89 8.22 -17.88
CA ASP A 697 -20.81 9.05 -18.42
C ASP A 697 -21.29 9.76 -19.71
N ASN A 698 -20.40 10.48 -20.41
CA ASN A 698 -20.71 11.10 -21.71
C ASN A 698 -20.17 10.30 -22.92
N SER A 699 -19.93 9.00 -22.76
CA SER A 699 -19.45 8.18 -23.86
C SER A 699 -20.49 8.06 -24.98
N ASP A 700 -20.02 7.77 -26.20
CA ASP A 700 -20.91 7.48 -27.34
C ASP A 700 -21.81 6.25 -27.06
N GLU A 701 -21.32 5.31 -26.26
CA GLU A 701 -22.08 4.13 -25.84
C GLU A 701 -23.23 4.51 -24.91
N THR A 702 -22.99 5.32 -23.87
CA THR A 702 -24.05 5.82 -23.00
C THR A 702 -25.09 6.64 -23.76
N PHE A 703 -24.65 7.46 -24.73
CA PHE A 703 -25.58 8.20 -25.58
C PHE A 703 -26.44 7.27 -26.43
N SER A 704 -25.84 6.25 -27.05
CA SER A 704 -26.58 5.24 -27.83
C SER A 704 -27.59 4.47 -26.96
N LEU A 705 -27.19 4.13 -25.74
CA LEU A 705 -28.07 3.51 -24.74
C LEU A 705 -29.23 4.44 -24.34
N PHE A 706 -28.97 5.73 -24.18
CA PHE A 706 -30.00 6.73 -23.92
C PHE A 706 -31.00 6.83 -25.08
N GLN A 707 -30.52 6.83 -26.33
CA GLN A 707 -31.36 6.84 -27.51
C GLN A 707 -32.25 5.58 -27.59
N LEU A 708 -31.68 4.41 -27.28
CA LEU A 708 -32.39 3.14 -27.24
C LEU A 708 -33.50 3.18 -26.18
N ALA A 709 -33.18 3.62 -24.96
CA ALA A 709 -34.13 3.76 -23.87
C ALA A 709 -35.26 4.75 -24.22
N PHE A 710 -34.93 5.89 -24.82
CA PHE A 710 -35.91 6.85 -25.29
C PHE A 710 -36.85 6.26 -26.34
N LYS A 711 -36.29 5.57 -27.34
CA LYS A 711 -37.09 4.92 -28.40
C LYS A 711 -38.02 3.85 -27.82
N SER A 712 -37.54 3.05 -26.86
CA SER A 712 -38.35 2.07 -26.15
C SER A 712 -39.52 2.73 -25.43
N LEU A 713 -39.29 3.82 -24.70
CA LEU A 713 -40.33 4.56 -23.99
C LEU A 713 -41.32 5.23 -24.94
N GLN A 714 -40.86 5.75 -26.08
CA GLN A 714 -41.71 6.36 -27.08
C GLN A 714 -42.75 5.38 -27.63
N MET A 715 -42.35 4.13 -27.89
CA MET A 715 -43.28 3.09 -28.34
C MET A 715 -44.34 2.76 -27.27
N THR A 716 -44.00 2.89 -25.99
CA THR A 716 -44.96 2.73 -24.89
C THR A 716 -45.94 3.92 -24.82
N PHE A 717 -45.46 5.15 -25.00
CA PHE A 717 -46.31 6.36 -24.97
C PHE A 717 -47.33 6.41 -26.11
N SER A 718 -46.99 5.89 -27.29
CA SER A 718 -47.91 5.85 -28.43
C SER A 718 -49.12 4.97 -28.16
N LYS A 719 -48.98 3.88 -27.40
CA LYS A 719 -50.08 2.95 -27.10
C LYS A 719 -51.09 3.47 -26.08
N GLU A 720 -50.66 4.37 -25.19
CA GLU A 720 -51.54 4.89 -24.12
C GLU A 720 -52.47 6.02 -24.58
N ASN A 721 -52.12 6.75 -25.65
CA ASN A 721 -52.95 7.86 -26.12
C ASN A 721 -54.27 7.40 -26.76
N ASP A 722 -54.39 6.12 -27.16
CA ASP A 722 -55.59 5.58 -27.80
C ASP A 722 -56.73 5.23 -26.81
N TYR A 723 -56.49 5.30 -25.49
CA TYR A 723 -57.44 4.87 -24.44
C TYR A 723 -57.80 5.99 -23.45
N VAL A 724 -58.19 7.15 -23.96
CA VAL A 724 -58.88 8.17 -23.15
C VAL A 724 -60.33 8.28 -23.61
N ASP A 725 -61.10 7.22 -23.40
CA ASP A 725 -62.55 7.36 -23.33
C ASP A 725 -62.85 8.25 -22.12
N ALA A 726 -63.46 9.40 -22.38
CA ALA A 726 -63.92 10.31 -21.35
C ALA A 726 -65.03 9.62 -20.54
N GLU A 727 -64.68 9.02 -19.41
CA GLU A 727 -65.67 8.67 -18.39
C GLU A 727 -66.23 9.99 -17.85
N ALA A 728 -67.36 10.41 -18.42
CA ALA A 728 -68.25 11.37 -17.78
C ALA A 728 -68.88 10.69 -16.56
N ASP A 729 -68.96 11.39 -15.43
CA ASP A 729 -69.79 10.90 -14.35
C ASP A 729 -71.27 10.93 -14.76
N ALA A 730 -72.13 10.35 -13.92
CA ALA A 730 -73.56 10.22 -14.18
C ALA A 730 -74.27 11.57 -14.47
N ASP A 731 -73.65 12.69 -14.11
CA ASP A 731 -74.20 14.04 -14.29
C ASP A 731 -73.63 14.75 -15.54
N GLY A 732 -72.79 14.06 -16.33
CA GLY A 732 -72.19 14.62 -17.55
C GLY A 732 -71.07 15.64 -17.28
N GLU A 733 -70.62 15.76 -16.03
CA GLU A 733 -69.48 16.59 -15.68
C GLU A 733 -68.20 15.77 -15.87
N PRO A 734 -67.11 16.38 -16.37
CA PRO A 734 -65.83 15.70 -16.42
C PRO A 734 -65.38 15.45 -14.98
N VAL A 735 -65.40 14.18 -14.54
CA VAL A 735 -64.90 13.76 -13.21
C VAL A 735 -63.59 14.46 -12.98
N ASN A 736 -63.55 15.34 -11.97
CA ASN A 736 -62.40 16.13 -11.55
C ASN A 736 -61.15 15.29 -11.71
N SER A 737 -60.42 15.54 -12.80
CA SER A 737 -59.39 14.65 -13.28
C SER A 737 -58.38 14.49 -12.15
N VAL A 738 -58.41 13.34 -11.45
CA VAL A 738 -57.22 12.85 -10.77
C VAL A 738 -56.18 12.93 -11.87
N GLN A 739 -55.28 13.90 -11.78
CA GLN A 739 -54.25 14.15 -12.77
C GLN A 739 -53.49 12.83 -12.88
N LYS A 740 -53.92 11.94 -13.77
CA LYS A 740 -53.19 10.74 -14.17
C LYS A 740 -51.84 11.32 -14.49
N THR A 741 -50.87 11.03 -13.63
CA THR A 741 -49.55 11.64 -13.65
C THR A 741 -49.02 11.39 -15.04
N GLN A 742 -49.18 12.39 -15.90
CA GLN A 742 -48.93 12.22 -17.32
C GLN A 742 -47.50 11.70 -17.44
N ASN A 743 -47.31 10.77 -18.37
CA ASN A 743 -46.02 10.17 -18.63
C ASN A 743 -45.01 11.24 -19.08
N LEU A 744 -44.41 11.91 -18.09
CA LEU A 744 -43.53 13.05 -18.24
C LEU A 744 -42.08 12.60 -18.08
N ILE A 745 -41.20 13.03 -19.00
CA ILE A 745 -39.75 12.86 -18.91
C ILE A 745 -39.19 13.96 -18.01
N PRO A 746 -38.60 13.64 -16.83
CA PRO A 746 -38.03 14.65 -15.95
C PRO A 746 -36.70 15.17 -16.52
N ILE A 747 -36.71 16.34 -17.15
CA ILE A 747 -35.53 16.96 -17.77
C ILE A 747 -34.43 17.26 -16.76
N TYR A 748 -34.79 17.69 -15.55
CA TYR A 748 -33.79 18.12 -14.56
C TYR A 748 -32.84 16.98 -14.17
N LEU A 749 -33.27 15.73 -14.32
CA LEU A 749 -32.46 14.55 -14.02
C LEU A 749 -31.47 14.22 -15.15
N VAL A 750 -31.81 14.56 -16.39
CA VAL A 750 -30.96 14.45 -17.58
C VAL A 750 -29.93 15.59 -17.65
N SER A 751 -30.10 16.64 -16.80
CA SER A 751 -29.33 17.90 -16.85
C SER A 751 -27.81 17.75 -16.75
N LYS A 752 -27.31 16.60 -16.28
CA LYS A 752 -25.88 16.34 -16.17
C LYS A 752 -25.22 15.87 -17.45
N ASN A 753 -25.98 15.46 -18.47
CA ASN A 753 -25.43 15.00 -19.75
C ASN A 753 -25.95 15.90 -20.89
N TYR A 754 -25.07 16.79 -21.35
CA TYR A 754 -25.38 17.78 -22.39
C TYR A 754 -25.90 17.13 -23.68
N ARG A 755 -25.30 16.01 -24.11
CA ARG A 755 -25.72 15.29 -25.33
C ARG A 755 -27.14 14.74 -25.20
N CYS A 756 -27.49 14.19 -24.04
CA CYS A 756 -28.83 13.68 -23.79
C CYS A 756 -29.87 14.81 -23.75
N LEU A 757 -29.55 15.96 -23.16
CA LEU A 757 -30.44 17.13 -23.16
C LEU A 757 -30.65 17.69 -24.57
N LYS A 758 -29.56 17.80 -25.34
CA LYS A 758 -29.58 18.26 -26.72
C LYS A 758 -30.45 17.35 -27.59
N PHE A 759 -30.29 16.04 -27.42
CA PHE A 759 -31.15 15.07 -28.06
C PHE A 759 -32.64 15.27 -27.71
N LEU A 760 -32.97 15.52 -26.44
CA LEU A 760 -34.35 15.79 -26.04
C LEU A 760 -34.88 17.10 -26.66
N GLU A 761 -34.07 18.16 -26.71
CA GLU A 761 -34.41 19.41 -27.43
C GLU A 761 -34.78 19.11 -28.88
N ASP A 762 -33.90 18.40 -29.58
CA ASP A 762 -34.10 18.10 -31.00
C ASP A 762 -35.39 17.27 -31.21
N LYS A 763 -35.69 16.31 -30.32
CA LYS A 763 -36.96 15.56 -30.38
C LYS A 763 -38.18 16.45 -30.16
N VAL A 764 -38.10 17.46 -29.30
CA VAL A 764 -39.19 18.42 -29.12
C VAL A 764 -39.35 19.33 -30.34
N LEU A 765 -38.25 19.86 -30.86
CA LEU A 765 -38.26 20.75 -32.03
C LEU A 765 -38.77 20.04 -33.29
N LEU A 766 -38.48 18.74 -33.43
CA LEU A 766 -38.99 17.91 -34.53
C LEU A 766 -40.45 17.46 -34.34
N GLY A 767 -41.11 17.83 -33.24
CA GLY A 767 -42.48 17.41 -32.93
C GLY A 767 -42.62 15.92 -32.54
N ILE A 768 -41.50 15.21 -32.36
CA ILE A 768 -41.47 13.80 -31.96
C ILE A 768 -41.84 13.65 -30.48
N LEU A 769 -41.40 14.61 -29.64
CA LEU A 769 -41.71 14.68 -28.21
C LEU A 769 -42.56 15.93 -27.94
N HIS A 770 -43.83 15.75 -27.62
CA HIS A 770 -44.68 16.89 -27.30
C HIS A 770 -44.18 17.57 -25.99
N PRO A 771 -44.11 18.91 -25.91
CA PRO A 771 -43.62 19.62 -24.72
C PRO A 771 -44.35 19.26 -23.43
N SER A 772 -45.64 18.94 -23.51
CA SER A 772 -46.43 18.48 -22.35
C SER A 772 -46.05 17.09 -21.83
N LYS A 773 -45.18 16.35 -22.52
CA LYS A 773 -44.60 15.07 -22.06
C LYS A 773 -43.23 15.27 -21.41
N VAL A 774 -42.86 16.52 -21.12
CA VAL A 774 -41.57 16.90 -20.55
C VAL A 774 -41.81 17.66 -19.25
N ASN A 775 -41.06 17.33 -18.19
CA ASN A 775 -41.19 17.95 -16.87
C ASN A 775 -39.87 18.54 -16.39
N ILE A 776 -39.83 19.85 -16.18
CA ILE A 776 -38.74 20.58 -15.56
C ILE A 776 -39.11 20.80 -14.08
N LEU A 777 -39.12 19.76 -13.26
CA LEU A 777 -39.35 19.92 -11.82
C LEU A 777 -38.11 20.55 -11.17
N TYR A 778 -38.16 21.86 -10.93
CA TYR A 778 -37.30 22.53 -9.96
C TYR A 778 -37.80 22.20 -8.55
N SER A 779 -37.24 21.14 -7.95
CA SER A 779 -37.18 20.83 -6.51
C SER A 779 -38.45 20.92 -5.61
N SER A 780 -39.66 21.16 -6.13
CA SER A 780 -40.89 21.16 -5.33
C SER A 780 -41.97 20.25 -5.94
N PRO A 781 -42.28 19.08 -5.33
CA PRO A 781 -43.21 18.10 -5.87
C PRO A 781 -44.69 18.53 -5.88
N LYS A 782 -45.04 19.78 -5.55
CA LYS A 782 -46.44 20.17 -5.28
C LYS A 782 -47.22 20.80 -6.44
N LYS A 783 -46.61 21.17 -7.58
CA LYS A 783 -47.36 21.63 -8.77
C LYS A 783 -46.65 21.20 -10.06
N ILE A 784 -47.22 20.21 -10.75
CA ILE A 784 -46.83 19.85 -12.12
C ILE A 784 -47.44 20.92 -13.04
N ASN A 785 -46.67 21.95 -13.36
CA ASN A 785 -47.05 22.85 -14.44
C ASN A 785 -46.75 22.14 -15.76
N VAL A 786 -47.78 21.77 -16.51
CA VAL A 786 -47.61 21.33 -17.91
C VAL A 786 -46.85 22.43 -18.65
N LEU A 787 -45.68 22.09 -19.18
CA LEU A 787 -44.82 23.05 -19.84
C LEU A 787 -45.36 23.33 -21.25
N THR A 788 -45.70 24.59 -21.51
CA THR A 788 -45.87 25.10 -22.87
C THR A 788 -44.49 25.23 -23.53
N MET A 789 -44.45 25.21 -24.87
CA MET A 789 -43.20 25.41 -25.61
C MET A 789 -42.47 26.69 -25.15
N GLU A 790 -43.23 27.74 -24.86
CA GLU A 790 -42.72 29.03 -24.35
C GLU A 790 -41.91 28.92 -23.06
N LYS A 791 -42.19 27.93 -22.20
CA LYS A 791 -41.43 27.70 -20.96
C LYS A 791 -40.27 26.73 -21.15
N LEU A 792 -40.36 25.83 -22.13
CA LEU A 792 -39.35 24.82 -22.42
C LEU A 792 -38.15 25.40 -23.20
N LEU A 793 -38.42 26.27 -24.17
CA LEU A 793 -37.41 26.95 -24.99
C LEU A 793 -36.37 27.71 -24.14
N PRO A 794 -36.76 28.54 -23.15
CA PRO A 794 -35.80 29.20 -22.27
C PRO A 794 -34.89 28.23 -21.51
N PHE A 795 -35.37 27.04 -21.16
CA PHE A 795 -34.55 26.02 -20.52
C PHE A 795 -33.50 25.45 -21.49
N PHE A 796 -33.90 25.09 -22.72
CA PHE A 796 -32.92 24.63 -23.71
C PHE A 796 -31.94 25.73 -24.12
N ASN A 797 -32.37 26.99 -24.13
CA ASN A 797 -31.48 28.13 -24.36
C ASN A 797 -30.34 28.22 -23.33
N GLN A 798 -30.53 27.69 -22.11
CA GLN A 798 -29.46 27.63 -21.10
C GLN A 798 -28.35 26.65 -21.48
N LEU A 799 -28.61 25.65 -22.32
CA LEU A 799 -27.60 24.70 -22.82
C LEU A 799 -26.55 25.38 -23.69
N TYR A 800 -26.92 26.49 -24.35
CA TYR A 800 -26.02 27.21 -25.25
C TYR A 800 -25.17 28.27 -24.54
N VAL A 801 -25.26 28.38 -23.21
CA VAL A 801 -24.48 29.34 -22.42
C VAL A 801 -23.30 28.61 -21.77
N ILE A 802 -22.08 28.98 -22.15
CA ILE A 802 -20.87 28.26 -21.72
C ILE A 802 -20.72 28.20 -20.19
N ASN A 803 -21.13 29.24 -19.45
CA ASN A 803 -21.02 29.24 -17.98
C ASN A 803 -21.82 28.09 -17.33
N ASN A 804 -22.98 27.72 -17.89
CA ASN A 804 -23.79 26.62 -17.37
C ASN A 804 -23.11 25.27 -17.64
N VAL A 805 -22.45 25.13 -18.79
CA VAL A 805 -21.69 23.94 -19.19
C VAL A 805 -20.45 23.79 -18.31
N LEU A 806 -19.76 24.91 -18.04
CA LEU A 806 -18.58 24.98 -17.18
C LEU A 806 -18.87 24.59 -15.72
N ASP A 807 -20.06 24.93 -15.20
CA ASP A 807 -20.49 24.56 -13.85
C ASP A 807 -20.71 23.04 -13.67
N THR A 808 -20.74 22.26 -14.76
CA THR A 808 -20.76 20.79 -14.67
C THR A 808 -19.44 20.19 -14.23
N PHE A 809 -18.33 20.93 -14.40
CA PHE A 809 -16.96 20.47 -14.15
C PHE A 809 -16.58 19.16 -14.86
N ASN A 810 -17.27 18.81 -15.94
CA ASN A 810 -17.04 17.59 -16.71
C ASN A 810 -16.30 17.92 -18.01
N TYR A 811 -15.09 17.38 -18.18
CA TYR A 811 -14.25 17.65 -19.35
C TYR A 811 -14.95 17.29 -20.67
N ASP A 812 -15.57 16.12 -20.75
CA ASP A 812 -16.17 15.63 -21.99
C ASP A 812 -17.36 16.48 -22.42
N ILE A 813 -18.10 17.04 -21.45
CA ILE A 813 -19.22 17.96 -21.71
C ILE A 813 -18.70 19.27 -22.28
N ILE A 814 -17.68 19.84 -21.65
CA ILE A 814 -17.07 21.11 -22.08
C ILE A 814 -16.46 20.94 -23.48
N ASP A 815 -15.72 19.85 -23.70
CA ASP A 815 -15.10 19.53 -24.98
C ASP A 815 -16.16 19.29 -26.06
N SER A 816 -17.21 18.51 -25.78
CA SER A 816 -18.32 18.30 -26.73
C SER A 816 -19.04 19.60 -27.09
N PHE A 817 -19.29 20.47 -26.12
CA PHE A 817 -19.89 21.79 -26.35
C PHE A 817 -19.02 22.69 -27.24
N LEU A 818 -17.71 22.75 -26.96
CA LEU A 818 -16.76 23.56 -27.73
C LEU A 818 -16.57 23.01 -29.15
N ASN A 819 -16.53 21.69 -29.31
CA ASN A 819 -16.44 21.06 -30.62
C ASN A 819 -17.71 21.26 -31.45
N GLU A 820 -18.90 21.23 -30.84
CA GLU A 820 -20.15 21.56 -31.52
C GLU A 820 -20.24 23.03 -31.93
N TYR A 821 -19.73 23.94 -31.10
CA TYR A 821 -19.58 25.34 -31.49
C TYR A 821 -18.67 25.49 -32.70
N LYS A 822 -17.52 24.79 -32.72
CA LYS A 822 -16.56 24.83 -33.84
C LYS A 822 -17.10 24.19 -35.12
N SER A 823 -17.88 23.12 -35.02
CA SER A 823 -18.38 22.40 -36.20
C SER A 823 -19.57 23.09 -36.90
N ASN A 824 -20.27 23.98 -36.19
CA ASN A 824 -21.30 24.82 -36.78
C ASN A 824 -20.65 26.00 -37.53
N ASP A 825 -20.06 25.75 -38.70
CA ASP A 825 -19.57 26.81 -39.61
C ASP A 825 -20.72 27.65 -40.21
N ASP A 826 -21.97 27.16 -40.13
CA ASP A 826 -23.14 27.96 -40.45
C ASP A 826 -23.33 29.04 -39.37
N ASN A 827 -22.95 30.28 -39.69
CA ASN A 827 -23.15 31.49 -38.87
C ASN A 827 -24.54 31.59 -38.19
N LYS A 828 -25.58 30.95 -38.76
CA LYS A 828 -26.93 30.87 -38.17
C LYS A 828 -27.01 30.11 -36.85
N ASN A 829 -26.19 29.08 -36.63
CA ASN A 829 -26.23 28.29 -35.40
C ASN A 829 -25.29 28.86 -34.34
N GLN A 830 -24.16 29.47 -34.73
CA GLN A 830 -23.24 30.11 -33.79
C GLN A 830 -23.91 31.21 -32.96
N SER A 831 -24.91 31.92 -33.52
CA SER A 831 -25.65 32.95 -32.80
C SER A 831 -26.47 32.44 -31.61
N LYS A 832 -26.67 31.11 -31.49
CA LYS A 832 -27.32 30.52 -30.31
C LYS A 832 -26.36 30.42 -29.12
N TYR A 833 -25.05 30.32 -29.38
CA TYR A 833 -24.03 30.11 -28.36
C TYR A 833 -23.61 31.42 -27.70
N LYS A 834 -23.68 31.46 -26.37
CA LYS A 834 -23.12 32.55 -25.56
C LYS A 834 -21.81 32.09 -24.93
N LEU A 835 -20.70 32.58 -25.48
CA LEU A 835 -19.34 32.17 -25.15
C LEU A 835 -18.58 33.13 -24.22
N GLU A 836 -19.29 34.07 -23.60
CA GLU A 836 -18.75 34.95 -22.57
C GLU A 836 -18.61 34.16 -21.26
N ILE A 837 -17.38 33.87 -20.84
CA ILE A 837 -17.10 33.27 -19.53
C ILE A 837 -17.10 34.38 -18.47
N GLU A 838 -17.92 34.23 -17.45
CA GLU A 838 -17.92 35.14 -16.30
C GLU A 838 -16.61 35.01 -15.53
N LYS A 839 -15.99 36.16 -15.19
CA LYS A 839 -14.71 36.22 -14.47
C LYS A 839 -14.70 35.39 -13.20
N LEU A 840 -15.82 35.35 -12.46
CA LEU A 840 -15.98 34.51 -11.26
C LEU A 840 -15.89 33.01 -11.59
N THR A 841 -16.56 32.56 -12.64
CA THR A 841 -16.55 31.17 -13.13
C THR A 841 -15.17 30.77 -13.62
N PHE A 842 -14.49 31.65 -14.39
CA PHE A 842 -13.11 31.43 -14.82
C PHE A 842 -12.17 31.27 -13.62
N VAL A 843 -12.22 32.20 -12.64
CA VAL A 843 -11.40 32.12 -11.43
C VAL A 843 -11.68 30.85 -10.64
N LYS A 844 -12.95 30.44 -10.50
CA LYS A 844 -13.37 29.20 -9.83
C LYS A 844 -12.71 27.99 -10.49
N ILE A 845 -12.73 27.91 -11.83
CA ILE A 845 -12.10 26.82 -12.57
C ILE A 845 -10.57 26.84 -12.43
N MET A 846 -9.95 28.01 -12.59
CA MET A 846 -8.49 28.10 -12.53
C MET A 846 -7.93 27.80 -11.13
N LYS A 847 -8.65 28.16 -10.06
CA LYS A 847 -8.21 27.97 -8.67
C LYS A 847 -8.66 26.64 -8.04
N LEU A 848 -9.89 26.21 -8.28
CA LEU A 848 -10.50 25.10 -7.53
C LEU A 848 -10.52 23.78 -8.30
N HIS A 849 -10.28 23.79 -9.61
CA HIS A 849 -10.46 22.61 -10.43
C HIS A 849 -9.26 21.65 -10.41
N LYS A 850 -9.50 20.38 -10.05
CA LYS A 850 -8.46 19.35 -9.97
C LYS A 850 -7.92 18.92 -11.34
N SER A 851 -8.72 18.99 -12.41
CA SER A 851 -8.27 18.59 -13.76
C SER A 851 -7.44 19.69 -14.41
N SER A 852 -6.17 19.41 -14.69
CA SER A 852 -5.32 20.22 -15.58
C SER A 852 -5.84 20.24 -17.03
N LYS A 853 -6.54 19.17 -17.45
CA LYS A 853 -7.06 19.02 -18.82
C LYS A 853 -8.15 20.06 -19.12
N ILE A 854 -9.08 20.30 -18.20
CA ILE A 854 -10.14 21.33 -18.36
C ILE A 854 -9.53 22.73 -18.45
N ARG A 855 -8.54 23.03 -17.58
CA ARG A 855 -7.85 24.33 -17.59
C ARG A 855 -7.16 24.58 -18.92
N SER A 856 -6.40 23.60 -19.40
CA SER A 856 -5.69 23.70 -20.68
C SER A 856 -6.65 23.91 -21.85
N LEU A 857 -7.77 23.18 -21.89
CA LEU A 857 -8.78 23.33 -22.94
C LEU A 857 -9.42 24.72 -22.95
N ILE A 858 -9.76 25.26 -21.78
CA ILE A 858 -10.35 26.62 -21.69
C ILE A 858 -9.32 27.67 -22.10
N GLU A 859 -8.08 27.56 -21.61
CA GLU A 859 -6.99 28.45 -22.00
C GLU A 859 -6.74 28.41 -23.51
N GLU A 860 -6.71 27.22 -24.11
CA GLU A 860 -6.55 27.04 -25.56
C GLU A 860 -7.68 27.74 -26.34
N ASN A 861 -8.94 27.58 -25.92
CA ASN A 861 -10.07 28.19 -26.63
C ASN A 861 -10.20 29.69 -26.40
N ILE A 862 -9.73 30.22 -25.27
CA ILE A 862 -9.56 31.67 -25.06
C ILE A 862 -8.46 32.20 -26.00
N ASN A 863 -7.31 31.52 -26.05
CA ASN A 863 -6.18 31.93 -26.90
C ASN A 863 -6.51 31.87 -28.40
N ASN A 864 -7.37 30.92 -28.81
CA ASN A 864 -7.84 30.79 -30.19
C ASN A 864 -9.01 31.73 -30.53
N ASN A 865 -9.35 32.70 -29.66
CA ASN A 865 -10.46 33.65 -29.83
C ASN A 865 -11.86 33.00 -29.95
N CYS A 866 -12.03 31.74 -29.54
CA CYS A 866 -13.35 31.13 -29.48
C CYS A 866 -14.15 31.63 -28.28
N LEU A 867 -13.48 32.00 -27.19
CA LEU A 867 -14.10 32.42 -25.92
C LEU A 867 -13.60 33.80 -25.50
N SER A 868 -14.47 34.58 -24.85
CA SER A 868 -14.09 35.86 -24.23
C SER A 868 -14.38 35.82 -22.73
N VAL A 869 -13.53 36.45 -21.92
CA VAL A 869 -13.72 36.56 -20.46
C VAL A 869 -14.26 37.95 -20.15
N LYS A 870 -15.38 38.00 -19.44
CA LYS A 870 -16.07 39.23 -19.01
C LYS A 870 -16.05 39.31 -17.49
#